data_AF-A0A5N5QIE3-F1
#
_entry.id   AF-A0A5N5QIE3-F1
#
_cell.length_a   1.000
_cell.length_b   1.000
_cell.length_c   1.000
_cell.angle_alpha   90.00
_cell.angle_beta   90.00
_cell.angle_gamma   90.00
#
_symmetry.space_group_name_H-M   'P 1'
#
loop_
_entity.id
_entity.type
_entity.pdbx_description
1 polymer ?
#
loop_
_entity_poly.entity_id
_entity_poly.type
_entity_poly.pdbx_seq_one_letter_code
_entity_poly.pdbx_strand_id
1 'polypeptide(L)'
;MILLESHNVVLQNTLTEKFIKPSGIDVSFVDYDGVRFHVSTPEKKTGLLVSISMRCWEELVQYGANEVLQREYGSYITPQPEQGYDFSLQFDLEAIPPPGEERDALIKSVALLKRNALAAPFESAFETQKQLEAAGLPKDGSAPPTGDLKSIHYRDREAIYIRAGFDRVTVVFSTEFQDETDKVVGRVFLQEFVDARRQPSIQNAPQVLYSNRDPPLEIRGVQGLNVSDDVGYVTFVIFPRHFTNPLVAANTISHIQLFRDYLHYHIKCSKAYMHSRMRHRVTEFLKVLNRAKTESAGEKERKTVSKVDQFYVQGVLRAYIPRYQLRQANAFPRIAFAARTYATSKPQTLKERFAELIPGEIENVKAIRAEHGKKAFGQVIVDQVYGGMRGLPALLWDGSVLDAEEGIRFRGKTIPECQALLPKAPGGSEPLPEGLFWLLLTGEVPTDAQVKALSAEWAARAGLPKFVEDLIDQCPNTLHPMTQFSIAVNALNHDSAFAKAYQDGIGKKDYWGPTFEDSMDLIAKLPNIAGRIYRNVFADGKLPAIDLEKDYSYNLATLLGFGDQEGFVELMRLYLTIHSDHEGGNVSAHTGKLVGSALSDPFLAYGAALNGLAGPLHGLANQEVLTWLMRMRSKVGENATDDAIKEYIWSTLKGGQVVPGYGHAVLRKTDPRYTAQREFAEKHLPHDPLYKLVGQVYKLAPGILLEAGKAKNPWPNVDAHSGVLLTHYGLKDMRFYTVLFGVSRAFGVAAQLIWDRALGAPLERPKSYSSEAIKKMFANRS
;
A
#
# COMPACT_ATOMS: atom_id res chain seq x y z
N MET A 1 -9.99 -8.89 0.15
CA MET A 1 -10.83 -8.40 1.27
C MET A 1 -12.04 -9.32 1.36
N ILE A 2 -12.47 -9.77 2.54
CA ILE A 2 -13.79 -10.40 2.66
C ILE A 2 -14.79 -9.24 2.72
N LEU A 3 -15.72 -9.19 1.78
CA LEU A 3 -16.80 -8.21 1.75
C LEU A 3 -17.86 -8.68 2.74
N LEU A 4 -17.92 -8.06 3.92
CA LEU A 4 -18.94 -8.30 4.95
C LEU A 4 -20.19 -7.51 4.60
N GLU A 5 -20.87 -7.96 3.54
CA GLU A 5 -22.01 -7.31 2.91
C GLU A 5 -23.30 -8.06 3.23
N SER A 6 -24.40 -7.34 3.49
CA SER A 6 -25.70 -7.94 3.86
C SER A 6 -26.37 -8.74 2.74
N HIS A 7 -25.84 -8.61 1.53
CA HIS A 7 -26.34 -9.20 0.30
C HIS A 7 -25.28 -10.13 -0.29
N ASN A 8 -25.72 -11.19 -0.96
CA ASN A 8 -24.81 -12.13 -1.59
C ASN A 8 -24.17 -11.51 -2.84
N VAL A 9 -22.89 -11.14 -2.74
CA VAL A 9 -22.12 -10.47 -3.81
C VAL A 9 -21.96 -11.35 -5.05
N VAL A 10 -21.89 -12.67 -4.90
CA VAL A 10 -21.85 -13.61 -6.05
C VAL A 10 -23.17 -13.52 -6.81
N LEU A 11 -24.29 -13.64 -6.10
CA LEU A 11 -25.62 -13.55 -6.68
C LEU A 11 -25.87 -12.18 -7.34
N GLN A 12 -25.50 -11.08 -6.68
CA GLN A 12 -25.65 -9.73 -7.26
C GLN A 12 -24.86 -9.59 -8.58
N ASN A 13 -23.57 -9.92 -8.57
CA ASN A 13 -22.72 -9.80 -9.76
C ASN A 13 -23.22 -10.69 -10.91
N THR A 14 -23.63 -11.93 -10.60
CA THR A 14 -24.21 -12.84 -11.58
C THR A 14 -25.50 -12.28 -12.18
N LEU A 15 -26.41 -11.74 -11.37
CA LEU A 15 -27.66 -11.15 -11.85
C LEU A 15 -27.40 -9.91 -12.71
N THR A 16 -26.53 -9.00 -12.26
CA THR A 16 -26.12 -7.82 -13.05
C THR A 16 -25.56 -8.20 -14.42
N GLU A 17 -24.69 -9.22 -14.50
CA GLU A 17 -24.16 -9.70 -15.78
C GLU A 17 -25.28 -10.28 -16.67
N LYS A 18 -26.12 -11.18 -16.11
CA LYS A 18 -27.11 -11.93 -16.90
C LYS A 18 -28.30 -11.10 -17.33
N PHE A 19 -28.73 -10.12 -16.53
CA PHE A 19 -29.81 -9.18 -16.86
C PHE A 19 -29.39 -8.20 -17.97
N ILE A 20 -28.08 -7.94 -18.13
CA ILE A 20 -27.54 -7.17 -19.26
C ILE A 20 -27.31 -8.07 -20.48
N LYS A 21 -26.79 -9.29 -20.28
CA LYS A 21 -26.39 -10.20 -21.36
C LYS A 21 -26.88 -11.64 -21.12
N PRO A 22 -28.12 -11.96 -21.54
CA PRO A 22 -28.68 -13.31 -21.48
C PRO A 22 -27.74 -14.34 -22.10
N SER A 23 -27.30 -15.30 -21.28
CA SER A 23 -26.29 -16.28 -21.64
C SER A 23 -26.33 -17.44 -20.66
N GLY A 24 -26.05 -18.65 -21.15
CA GLY A 24 -26.13 -19.87 -20.33
C GLY A 24 -25.32 -19.76 -19.03
N ILE A 25 -25.87 -20.30 -17.95
CA ILE A 25 -25.22 -20.43 -16.66
C ILE A 25 -25.72 -21.69 -15.95
N ASP A 26 -24.82 -22.30 -15.19
CA ASP A 26 -25.05 -23.40 -14.25
C ASP A 26 -23.93 -23.24 -13.21
N VAL A 27 -24.28 -22.69 -12.04
CA VAL A 27 -23.32 -22.43 -10.95
C VAL A 27 -24.00 -22.70 -9.61
N SER A 28 -23.43 -23.64 -8.86
CA SER A 28 -23.74 -23.84 -7.44
C SER A 28 -22.65 -23.23 -6.55
N PHE A 29 -23.04 -22.56 -5.47
CA PHE A 29 -22.11 -22.02 -4.47
C PHE A 29 -22.70 -22.05 -3.06
N VAL A 30 -21.86 -21.84 -2.05
CA VAL A 30 -22.25 -21.90 -0.63
C VAL A 30 -21.76 -20.64 0.06
N ASP A 31 -22.59 -20.05 0.93
CA ASP A 31 -22.21 -18.88 1.73
C ASP A 31 -21.50 -19.27 3.05
N TYR A 32 -21.21 -18.27 3.89
CA TYR A 32 -20.46 -18.48 5.13
C TYR A 32 -21.18 -19.34 6.17
N ASP A 33 -22.52 -19.38 6.15
CA ASP A 33 -23.34 -20.17 7.06
C ASP A 33 -23.65 -21.58 6.56
N GLY A 34 -23.27 -21.90 5.32
CA GLY A 34 -23.60 -23.17 4.69
C GLY A 34 -24.88 -23.13 3.86
N VAL A 35 -25.47 -21.94 3.63
CA VAL A 35 -26.61 -21.79 2.73
C VAL A 35 -26.16 -22.03 1.30
N ARG A 36 -26.81 -22.97 0.62
CA ARG A 36 -26.49 -23.33 -0.76
C ARG A 36 -27.34 -22.50 -1.71
N PHE A 37 -26.73 -22.01 -2.78
CA PHE A 37 -27.37 -21.31 -3.87
C PHE A 37 -27.06 -22.02 -5.18
N HIS A 38 -28.03 -22.02 -6.08
CA HIS A 38 -27.87 -22.47 -7.45
C HIS A 38 -28.46 -21.43 -8.40
N VAL A 39 -27.71 -21.11 -9.46
CA VAL A 39 -28.14 -20.18 -10.50
C VAL A 39 -27.96 -20.87 -11.84
N SER A 40 -29.05 -21.12 -12.55
CA SER A 40 -29.07 -21.93 -13.77
C SER A 40 -29.96 -21.34 -14.88
N THR A 41 -29.74 -21.79 -16.12
CA THR A 41 -30.63 -21.52 -17.27
C THR A 41 -31.17 -22.85 -17.81
N PRO A 42 -32.30 -23.36 -17.27
CA PRO A 42 -32.70 -24.75 -17.50
C PRO A 42 -33.21 -25.06 -18.92
N GLU A 43 -33.96 -24.15 -19.55
CA GLU A 43 -34.64 -24.41 -20.84
C GLU A 43 -34.16 -23.48 -21.97
N LYS A 44 -34.27 -22.16 -21.76
CA LYS A 44 -33.89 -21.12 -22.73
C LYS A 44 -32.87 -20.17 -22.12
N LYS A 45 -32.01 -19.56 -22.95
CA LYS A 45 -30.98 -18.61 -22.48
C LYS A 45 -31.53 -17.33 -21.84
N THR A 46 -32.83 -17.07 -22.02
CA THR A 46 -33.57 -15.96 -21.39
C THR A 46 -34.35 -16.39 -20.14
N GLY A 47 -34.38 -17.68 -19.78
CA GLY A 47 -34.96 -18.14 -18.52
C GLY A 47 -33.85 -18.36 -17.49
N LEU A 48 -33.87 -17.59 -16.39
CA LEU A 48 -32.92 -17.71 -15.29
C LEU A 48 -33.63 -18.23 -14.04
N LEU A 49 -33.10 -19.30 -13.46
CA LEU A 49 -33.56 -19.90 -12.20
C LEU A 49 -32.55 -19.57 -11.11
N VAL A 50 -33.03 -19.14 -9.93
CA VAL A 50 -32.24 -18.89 -8.73
C VAL A 50 -32.86 -19.67 -7.58
N SER A 51 -32.15 -20.68 -7.10
CA SER A 51 -32.61 -21.58 -6.03
C SER A 51 -31.74 -21.42 -4.78
N ILE A 52 -32.35 -21.56 -3.61
CA ILE A 52 -31.71 -21.46 -2.30
C ILE A 52 -32.07 -22.67 -1.44
N SER A 53 -31.11 -23.17 -0.65
CA SER A 53 -31.34 -24.22 0.34
C SER A 53 -30.75 -23.86 1.71
N MET A 54 -31.58 -23.96 2.74
CA MET A 54 -31.32 -23.46 4.10
C MET A 54 -31.73 -24.49 5.16
N ARG A 55 -30.82 -24.80 6.10
CA ARG A 55 -31.09 -25.77 7.18
C ARG A 55 -32.35 -25.45 8.01
N CYS A 56 -32.56 -24.17 8.30
CA CYS A 56 -33.66 -23.67 9.13
C CYS A 56 -34.94 -23.36 8.34
N TRP A 57 -35.06 -23.83 7.08
CA TRP A 57 -36.16 -23.42 6.19
C TRP A 57 -37.56 -23.64 6.77
N GLU A 58 -37.85 -24.83 7.30
CA GLU A 58 -39.12 -25.16 7.94
C GLU A 58 -39.47 -24.23 9.11
N GLU A 59 -38.47 -23.83 9.91
CA GLU A 59 -38.64 -22.88 11.02
C GLU A 59 -38.95 -21.48 10.49
N LEU A 60 -38.29 -21.05 9.42
CA LEU A 60 -38.56 -19.76 8.77
C LEU A 60 -39.96 -19.73 8.15
N VAL A 61 -40.40 -20.82 7.50
CA VAL A 61 -41.77 -20.99 7.01
C VAL A 61 -42.78 -20.89 8.15
N GLN A 62 -42.54 -21.59 9.27
CA GLN A 62 -43.37 -21.49 10.49
C GLN A 62 -43.47 -20.04 11.02
N TYR A 63 -42.43 -19.22 10.82
CA TYR A 63 -42.38 -17.83 11.28
C TYR A 63 -42.76 -16.79 10.22
N GLY A 64 -43.32 -17.20 9.08
CA GLY A 64 -43.89 -16.31 8.07
C GLY A 64 -42.98 -15.96 6.89
N ALA A 65 -41.98 -16.79 6.58
CA ALA A 65 -41.07 -16.53 5.47
C ALA A 65 -41.77 -16.56 4.11
N ASN A 66 -42.81 -17.37 3.92
CA ASN A 66 -43.56 -17.41 2.67
C ASN A 66 -44.25 -16.07 2.39
N GLU A 67 -44.84 -15.43 3.39
CA GLU A 67 -45.50 -14.14 3.29
C GLU A 67 -44.50 -13.02 2.97
N VAL A 68 -43.33 -13.02 3.62
CA VAL A 68 -42.25 -12.08 3.31
C VAL A 68 -41.75 -12.29 1.87
N LEU A 69 -41.44 -13.53 1.47
CA LEU A 69 -40.92 -13.81 0.14
C LEU A 69 -41.97 -13.52 -0.96
N GLN A 70 -43.25 -13.80 -0.70
CA GLN A 70 -44.37 -13.46 -1.58
C GLN A 70 -44.52 -11.94 -1.76
N ARG A 71 -44.27 -11.15 -0.71
CA ARG A 71 -44.22 -9.69 -0.76
C ARG A 71 -43.03 -9.17 -1.57
N GLU A 72 -41.83 -9.73 -1.37
CA GLU A 72 -40.61 -9.26 -2.04
C GLU A 72 -40.50 -9.71 -3.52
N TYR A 73 -41.02 -10.88 -3.87
CA TYR A 73 -40.77 -11.52 -5.19
C TYR A 73 -42.02 -11.83 -6.01
N GLY A 74 -43.22 -11.80 -5.42
CA GLY A 74 -44.48 -11.79 -6.17
C GLY A 74 -44.61 -12.92 -7.21
N SER A 75 -44.65 -12.51 -8.48
CA SER A 75 -44.80 -13.39 -9.66
C SER A 75 -43.53 -14.14 -10.07
N TYR A 76 -42.37 -13.85 -9.48
CA TYR A 76 -41.12 -14.56 -9.78
C TYR A 76 -40.99 -15.89 -9.03
N ILE A 77 -41.89 -16.18 -8.08
CA ILE A 77 -41.85 -17.41 -7.28
C ILE A 77 -42.32 -18.61 -8.13
N THR A 78 -41.53 -19.67 -8.16
CA THR A 78 -41.90 -20.91 -8.86
C THR A 78 -42.99 -21.68 -8.10
N PRO A 79 -43.98 -22.31 -8.77
CA PRO A 79 -45.02 -23.11 -8.10
C PRO A 79 -44.49 -24.30 -7.29
N GLN A 80 -43.33 -24.84 -7.67
CA GLN A 80 -42.53 -25.77 -6.87
C GLN A 80 -41.05 -25.41 -6.99
N PRO A 81 -40.25 -25.52 -5.91
CA PRO A 81 -38.83 -25.26 -5.95
C PRO A 81 -38.08 -26.31 -6.77
N GLU A 82 -36.86 -25.97 -7.18
CA GLU A 82 -35.94 -26.90 -7.83
C GLU A 82 -35.62 -28.10 -6.93
N GLN A 83 -35.50 -29.29 -7.52
CA GLN A 83 -35.26 -30.52 -6.77
C GLN A 83 -33.98 -30.44 -5.93
N GLY A 84 -34.12 -30.59 -4.60
CA GLY A 84 -33.01 -30.49 -3.64
C GLY A 84 -32.76 -29.08 -3.10
N TYR A 85 -33.59 -28.11 -3.48
CA TYR A 85 -33.64 -26.76 -2.94
C TYR A 85 -34.97 -26.48 -2.25
N ASP A 86 -34.96 -25.51 -1.34
CA ASP A 86 -36.08 -25.22 -0.46
C ASP A 86 -36.99 -24.12 -1.04
N PHE A 87 -36.42 -23.23 -1.87
CA PHE A 87 -37.14 -22.16 -2.57
C PHE A 87 -36.44 -21.78 -3.88
N SER A 88 -37.23 -21.42 -4.90
CA SER A 88 -36.72 -21.00 -6.20
C SER A 88 -37.48 -19.80 -6.79
N LEU A 89 -36.72 -18.93 -7.46
CA LEU A 89 -37.22 -17.81 -8.25
C LEU A 89 -36.88 -18.02 -9.72
N GLN A 90 -37.83 -17.76 -10.61
CA GLN A 90 -37.64 -17.83 -12.05
C GLN A 90 -37.89 -16.47 -12.70
N PHE A 91 -36.94 -16.04 -13.53
CA PHE A 91 -37.00 -14.78 -14.28
C PHE A 91 -37.00 -15.06 -15.78
N ASP A 92 -37.95 -14.47 -16.49
CA ASP A 92 -37.81 -14.28 -17.92
C ASP A 92 -37.08 -12.96 -18.18
N LEU A 93 -35.85 -13.05 -18.67
CA LEU A 93 -34.96 -11.91 -18.95
C LEU A 93 -35.49 -11.02 -20.09
N GLU A 94 -36.55 -11.45 -20.80
CA GLU A 94 -37.29 -10.64 -21.78
C GLU A 94 -38.41 -9.81 -21.12
N ALA A 95 -38.79 -10.12 -19.87
CA ALA A 95 -39.90 -9.49 -19.12
C ALA A 95 -39.47 -8.78 -17.81
N ILE A 96 -38.17 -8.77 -17.48
CA ILE A 96 -37.64 -7.96 -16.36
C ILE A 96 -37.70 -6.45 -16.66
N PRO A 97 -37.71 -5.58 -15.63
CA PRO A 97 -37.66 -4.12 -15.82
C PRO A 97 -36.49 -3.68 -16.72
N PRO A 98 -36.64 -2.59 -17.51
CA PRO A 98 -35.56 -2.04 -18.33
C PRO A 98 -34.36 -1.56 -17.48
N PRO A 99 -33.18 -1.31 -18.07
CA PRO A 99 -32.03 -0.79 -17.32
C PRO A 99 -32.36 0.52 -16.60
N GLY A 100 -32.13 0.57 -15.29
CA GLY A 100 -32.50 1.70 -14.42
C GLY A 100 -32.76 1.25 -12.98
N GLU A 101 -33.21 2.19 -12.14
CA GLU A 101 -33.36 1.99 -10.68
C GLU A 101 -34.23 0.78 -10.31
N GLU A 102 -35.32 0.52 -11.03
CA GLU A 102 -36.21 -0.63 -10.78
C GLU A 102 -35.50 -1.97 -10.99
N ARG A 103 -34.65 -2.08 -12.02
CA ARG A 103 -33.85 -3.29 -12.29
C ARG A 103 -32.78 -3.47 -11.23
N ASP A 104 -32.11 -2.40 -10.84
CA ASP A 104 -31.06 -2.46 -9.81
C ASP A 104 -31.64 -2.79 -8.43
N ALA A 105 -32.83 -2.28 -8.12
CA ALA A 105 -33.60 -2.66 -6.93
C ALA A 105 -34.01 -4.14 -6.94
N LEU A 106 -34.48 -4.67 -8.08
CA LEU A 106 -34.78 -6.11 -8.24
C LEU A 106 -33.52 -6.96 -8.04
N ILE A 107 -32.41 -6.64 -8.70
CA ILE A 107 -31.13 -7.33 -8.54
C ILE A 107 -30.68 -7.31 -7.06
N LYS A 108 -30.80 -6.16 -6.40
CA LYS A 108 -30.44 -6.02 -4.98
C LYS A 108 -31.35 -6.82 -4.06
N SER A 109 -32.66 -6.84 -4.33
CA SER A 109 -33.63 -7.64 -3.56
C SER A 109 -33.36 -9.14 -3.69
N VAL A 110 -33.06 -9.64 -4.90
CA VAL A 110 -32.73 -11.06 -5.09
C VAL A 110 -31.36 -11.39 -4.48
N ALA A 111 -30.38 -10.49 -4.52
CA ALA A 111 -29.13 -10.65 -3.78
C ALA A 111 -29.32 -10.70 -2.24
N LEU A 112 -30.46 -10.20 -1.73
CA LEU A 112 -30.85 -10.27 -0.32
C LEU A 112 -31.73 -11.50 0.02
N LEU A 113 -31.90 -12.48 -0.88
CA LEU A 113 -32.83 -13.61 -0.71
C LEU A 113 -32.75 -14.32 0.67
N LYS A 114 -31.56 -14.73 1.10
CA LYS A 114 -31.33 -15.31 2.45
C LYS A 114 -31.77 -14.35 3.56
N ARG A 115 -31.39 -13.08 3.46
CA ARG A 115 -31.69 -12.04 4.46
C ARG A 115 -33.19 -11.77 4.55
N ASN A 116 -33.90 -11.81 3.42
CA ASN A 116 -35.34 -11.65 3.34
C ASN A 116 -36.08 -12.84 3.97
N ALA A 117 -35.67 -14.09 3.67
CA ALA A 117 -36.21 -15.27 4.35
C ALA A 117 -35.98 -15.21 5.88
N LEU A 118 -34.77 -14.82 6.31
CA LEU A 118 -34.43 -14.65 7.73
C LEU A 118 -35.10 -13.43 8.38
N ALA A 119 -35.74 -12.51 7.64
CA ALA A 119 -36.40 -11.33 8.20
C ALA A 119 -37.73 -11.66 8.89
N ALA A 120 -38.47 -12.66 8.40
CA ALA A 120 -39.79 -13.04 8.90
C ALA A 120 -39.91 -13.22 10.43
N PRO A 121 -39.04 -13.99 11.11
CA PRO A 121 -39.11 -14.11 12.57
C PRO A 121 -38.81 -12.80 13.32
N PHE A 122 -38.04 -11.87 12.74
CA PHE A 122 -37.83 -10.54 13.32
C PHE A 122 -39.05 -9.63 13.10
N GLU A 123 -39.59 -9.58 11.87
CA GLU A 123 -40.79 -8.80 11.56
C GLU A 123 -41.99 -9.24 12.42
N SER A 124 -42.20 -10.56 12.53
CA SER A 124 -43.22 -11.14 13.41
C SER A 124 -43.01 -10.75 14.88
N ALA A 125 -41.77 -10.79 15.40
CA ALA A 125 -41.48 -10.38 16.77
C ALA A 125 -41.64 -8.87 17.01
N PHE A 126 -41.28 -8.02 16.05
CA PHE A 126 -41.51 -6.57 16.12
C PHE A 126 -43.00 -6.25 16.15
N GLU A 127 -43.82 -6.94 15.36
CA GLU A 127 -45.27 -6.76 15.38
C GLU A 127 -45.90 -7.28 16.68
N THR A 128 -45.46 -8.44 17.19
CA THR A 128 -45.88 -8.93 18.51
C THR A 128 -45.52 -7.94 19.62
N GLN A 129 -44.34 -7.31 19.59
CA GLN A 129 -43.98 -6.30 20.60
C GLN A 129 -44.94 -5.09 20.56
N LYS A 130 -45.26 -4.56 19.37
CA LYS A 130 -46.22 -3.44 19.26
C LYS A 130 -47.59 -3.80 19.83
N GLN A 131 -48.05 -5.03 19.61
CA GLN A 131 -49.33 -5.53 20.13
C GLN A 131 -49.30 -5.64 21.66
N LEU A 132 -48.19 -6.12 22.25
CA LEU A 132 -48.00 -6.17 23.69
C LEU A 132 -47.93 -4.76 24.30
N GLU A 133 -47.20 -3.84 23.68
CA GLU A 133 -47.10 -2.44 24.10
C GLU A 133 -48.48 -1.74 24.09
N ALA A 134 -49.26 -1.95 23.02
CA ALA A 134 -50.62 -1.42 22.88
C ALA A 134 -51.63 -2.03 23.88
N ALA A 135 -51.43 -3.29 24.30
CA ALA A 135 -52.28 -3.93 25.30
C ALA A 135 -52.06 -3.37 26.74
N GLY A 136 -50.90 -2.76 26.99
CA GLY A 136 -50.54 -2.21 28.30
C GLY A 136 -50.07 -3.27 29.32
N LEU A 137 -49.59 -2.79 30.47
CA LEU A 137 -49.13 -3.67 31.55
C LEU A 137 -50.32 -4.26 32.35
N PRO A 138 -50.22 -5.50 32.85
CA PRO A 138 -51.22 -6.09 33.74
C PRO A 138 -51.44 -5.24 34.99
N LYS A 139 -52.72 -4.95 35.31
CA LYS A 139 -53.11 -4.11 36.46
C LYS A 139 -53.10 -4.85 37.80
N ASP A 140 -52.93 -6.16 37.77
CA ASP A 140 -52.91 -7.06 38.92
C ASP A 140 -51.50 -7.31 39.49
N GLY A 141 -50.47 -6.76 38.85
CA GLY A 141 -49.06 -6.95 39.24
C GLY A 141 -48.45 -8.27 38.76
N SER A 142 -49.13 -9.02 37.88
CA SER A 142 -48.53 -10.18 37.21
C SER A 142 -47.37 -9.77 36.29
N ALA A 143 -46.50 -10.73 35.96
CA ALA A 143 -45.38 -10.48 35.06
C ALA A 143 -45.89 -10.02 33.67
N PRO A 144 -45.22 -9.07 33.00
CA PRO A 144 -45.64 -8.60 31.69
C PRO A 144 -45.70 -9.77 30.68
N PRO A 145 -46.74 -9.83 29.82
CA PRO A 145 -46.82 -10.85 28.79
C PRO A 145 -45.65 -10.74 27.80
N THR A 146 -45.20 -11.90 27.30
CA THR A 146 -44.15 -12.02 26.29
C THR A 146 -44.70 -12.80 25.09
N GLY A 147 -44.25 -12.47 23.89
CA GLY A 147 -44.51 -13.29 22.71
C GLY A 147 -43.81 -14.64 22.77
N ASP A 148 -44.23 -15.53 21.88
CA ASP A 148 -43.63 -16.86 21.71
C ASP A 148 -42.15 -16.77 21.34
N LEU A 149 -41.38 -17.76 21.80
CA LEU A 149 -39.96 -17.87 21.48
C LEU A 149 -39.78 -18.48 20.10
N LYS A 150 -39.18 -17.72 19.18
CA LYS A 150 -38.79 -18.19 17.85
C LYS A 150 -37.35 -18.70 17.91
N SER A 151 -37.09 -19.90 17.41
CA SER A 151 -35.77 -20.56 17.43
C SER A 151 -35.36 -20.90 16.00
N ILE A 152 -34.17 -20.45 15.58
CA ILE A 152 -33.69 -20.57 14.20
C ILE A 152 -32.36 -21.32 14.23
N HIS A 153 -32.36 -22.63 13.97
CA HIS A 153 -31.19 -23.50 14.01
C HIS A 153 -30.46 -23.49 12.66
N TYR A 154 -29.83 -22.36 12.36
CA TYR A 154 -29.19 -22.11 11.07
C TYR A 154 -27.88 -22.89 10.85
N ARG A 155 -27.25 -23.45 11.90
CA ARG A 155 -26.13 -24.41 11.82
C ARG A 155 -26.30 -25.58 12.81
N ASP A 156 -25.43 -26.58 12.76
CA ASP A 156 -25.47 -27.78 13.63
C ASP A 156 -25.49 -27.51 15.13
N ARG A 157 -24.87 -26.40 15.58
CA ARG A 157 -24.64 -26.10 17.01
C ARG A 157 -24.82 -24.61 17.34
N GLU A 158 -25.41 -23.85 16.42
CA GLU A 158 -25.64 -22.42 16.57
C GLU A 158 -27.09 -22.09 16.20
N ALA A 159 -27.71 -21.21 16.98
CA ALA A 159 -29.08 -20.80 16.78
C ALA A 159 -29.26 -19.30 17.06
N ILE A 160 -30.30 -18.73 16.44
CA ILE A 160 -30.82 -17.40 16.77
C ILE A 160 -32.15 -17.60 17.47
N TYR A 161 -32.28 -17.04 18.67
CA TYR A 161 -33.51 -17.03 19.44
C TYR A 161 -34.10 -15.62 19.46
N ILE A 162 -35.39 -15.47 19.17
CA ILE A 162 -36.06 -14.16 19.13
C ILE A 162 -37.31 -14.21 20.00
N ARG A 163 -37.45 -13.24 20.91
CA ARG A 163 -38.62 -13.13 21.79
C ARG A 163 -39.06 -11.67 21.93
N ALA A 164 -40.35 -11.43 21.74
CA ALA A 164 -40.97 -10.14 22.03
C ALA A 164 -41.29 -10.02 23.53
N GLY A 165 -40.86 -8.92 24.15
CA GLY A 165 -41.38 -8.45 25.43
C GLY A 165 -42.36 -7.30 25.22
N PHE A 166 -42.80 -6.69 26.32
CA PHE A 166 -43.67 -5.50 26.29
C PHE A 166 -42.95 -4.26 25.71
N ASP A 167 -41.71 -3.99 26.14
CA ASP A 167 -40.97 -2.75 25.84
C ASP A 167 -39.80 -2.93 24.85
N ARG A 168 -39.56 -4.15 24.38
CA ARG A 168 -38.37 -4.56 23.60
C ARG A 168 -38.59 -5.86 22.84
N VAL A 169 -37.76 -6.10 21.84
CA VAL A 169 -37.50 -7.44 21.29
C VAL A 169 -36.07 -7.85 21.67
N THR A 170 -35.92 -9.08 22.16
CA THR A 170 -34.64 -9.66 22.54
C THR A 170 -34.23 -10.71 21.51
N VAL A 171 -33.01 -10.58 20.97
CA VAL A 171 -32.41 -11.53 20.01
C VAL A 171 -31.15 -12.13 20.64
N VAL A 172 -31.09 -13.45 20.80
CA VAL A 172 -29.94 -14.16 21.38
C VAL A 172 -29.29 -15.05 20.32
N PHE A 173 -28.01 -14.84 20.04
CA PHE A 173 -27.18 -15.77 19.29
C PHE A 173 -26.54 -16.75 20.27
N SER A 174 -26.66 -18.06 20.03
CA SER A 174 -25.77 -19.06 20.61
C SER A 174 -24.63 -19.36 19.65
N THR A 175 -23.40 -19.13 20.09
CA THR A 175 -22.19 -19.35 19.29
C THR A 175 -21.26 -20.32 20.02
N GLU A 176 -20.96 -21.46 19.40
CA GLU A 176 -19.95 -22.40 19.90
C GLU A 176 -18.57 -22.06 19.32
N PHE A 177 -17.56 -21.95 20.18
CA PHE A 177 -16.17 -21.76 19.78
C PHE A 177 -15.41 -23.09 19.95
N GLN A 178 -15.08 -23.75 18.84
CA GLN A 178 -14.47 -25.09 18.87
C GLN A 178 -13.00 -25.11 19.35
N ASP A 179 -12.29 -24.00 19.22
CA ASP A 179 -10.87 -23.87 19.57
C ASP A 179 -10.67 -22.93 20.76
N GLU A 180 -9.80 -23.30 21.71
CA GLU A 180 -9.51 -22.52 22.92
C GLU A 180 -9.05 -21.08 22.63
N THR A 181 -8.33 -20.87 21.53
CA THR A 181 -7.90 -19.52 21.13
C THR A 181 -9.07 -18.73 20.53
N ASP A 182 -10.01 -19.37 19.83
CA ASP A 182 -11.26 -18.72 19.40
C ASP A 182 -12.15 -18.36 20.60
N LYS A 183 -12.24 -19.22 21.63
CA LYS A 183 -12.93 -18.91 22.90
C LYS A 183 -12.36 -17.64 23.54
N VAL A 184 -11.03 -17.57 23.70
CA VAL A 184 -10.36 -16.43 24.34
C VAL A 184 -10.49 -15.15 23.51
N VAL A 185 -10.21 -15.19 22.20
CA VAL A 185 -10.28 -14.01 21.32
C VAL A 185 -11.73 -13.55 21.17
N GLY A 186 -12.67 -14.48 20.99
CA GLY A 186 -14.11 -14.20 20.93
C GLY A 186 -14.61 -13.55 22.21
N ARG A 187 -14.24 -14.06 23.38
CA ARG A 187 -14.60 -13.48 24.68
C ARG A 187 -14.13 -12.03 24.84
N VAL A 188 -12.88 -11.74 24.48
CA VAL A 188 -12.34 -10.37 24.53
C VAL A 188 -13.07 -9.46 23.54
N PHE A 189 -13.26 -9.91 22.30
CA PHE A 189 -13.97 -9.15 21.27
C PHE A 189 -15.41 -8.82 21.66
N LEU A 190 -16.14 -9.79 22.23
CA LEU A 190 -17.51 -9.62 22.69
C LEU A 190 -17.61 -8.70 23.91
N GLN A 191 -16.61 -8.74 24.81
CA GLN A 191 -16.52 -7.79 25.92
C GLN A 191 -16.31 -6.35 25.42
N GLU A 192 -15.39 -6.12 24.48
CA GLU A 192 -15.19 -4.81 23.84
C GLU A 192 -16.48 -4.34 23.11
N PHE A 193 -17.21 -5.25 22.48
CA PHE A 193 -18.46 -4.94 21.79
C PHE A 193 -19.59 -4.52 22.76
N VAL A 194 -19.64 -5.11 23.97
CA VAL A 194 -20.52 -4.68 25.06
C VAL A 194 -20.08 -3.30 25.60
N ASP A 195 -18.79 -3.11 25.82
CA ASP A 195 -18.25 -1.89 26.42
C ASP A 195 -18.21 -0.68 25.47
N ALA A 196 -18.20 -0.90 24.16
CA ALA A 196 -18.30 0.15 23.14
C ALA A 196 -19.50 1.09 23.38
N ARG A 197 -20.64 0.57 23.84
CA ARG A 197 -21.87 1.36 24.11
C ARG A 197 -21.68 2.42 25.22
N ARG A 198 -20.60 2.36 26.01
CA ARG A 198 -20.22 3.42 26.97
C ARG A 198 -19.82 4.72 26.27
N GLN A 199 -19.46 4.69 24.98
CA GLN A 199 -19.11 5.87 24.19
C GLN A 199 -20.37 6.72 23.89
N PRO A 200 -20.36 8.05 24.16
CA PRO A 200 -21.51 8.93 23.93
C PRO A 200 -22.08 8.90 22.51
N SER A 201 -21.22 8.70 21.51
CA SER A 201 -21.56 8.65 20.08
C SER A 201 -22.50 7.51 19.68
N ILE A 202 -22.55 6.40 20.45
CA ILE A 202 -23.31 5.19 20.09
C ILE A 202 -24.31 4.72 21.17
N GLN A 203 -24.63 5.56 22.16
CA GLN A 203 -25.60 5.24 23.22
C GLN A 203 -26.99 4.83 22.69
N ASN A 204 -27.38 5.36 21.52
CA ASN A 204 -28.67 5.08 20.88
C ASN A 204 -28.77 3.67 20.25
N ALA A 205 -27.64 2.99 20.01
CA ALA A 205 -27.61 1.64 19.47
C ALA A 205 -28.35 0.61 20.35
N PRO A 206 -28.75 -0.56 19.81
CA PRO A 206 -29.20 -1.70 20.59
C PRO A 206 -28.22 -2.02 21.73
N GLN A 207 -28.75 -2.36 22.91
CA GLN A 207 -27.89 -2.80 24.00
C GLN A 207 -27.45 -4.23 23.72
N VAL A 208 -26.16 -4.50 23.83
CA VAL A 208 -25.62 -5.85 23.71
C VAL A 208 -25.20 -6.34 25.08
N LEU A 209 -25.55 -7.57 25.40
CA LEU A 209 -25.10 -8.32 26.57
C LEU A 209 -24.39 -9.58 26.09
N TYR A 210 -23.47 -10.08 26.91
CA TYR A 210 -22.74 -11.30 26.63
C TYR A 210 -22.66 -12.14 27.90
N SER A 211 -23.07 -13.40 27.83
CA SER A 211 -22.82 -14.39 28.87
C SER A 211 -21.97 -15.55 28.33
N ASN A 212 -20.98 -15.94 29.12
CA ASN A 212 -20.26 -17.19 28.93
C ASN A 212 -21.06 -18.30 29.61
N ARG A 213 -21.17 -19.49 28.98
CA ARG A 213 -21.71 -20.73 29.56
C ARG A 213 -23.20 -20.72 29.93
N ASP A 214 -23.65 -19.76 30.74
CA ASP A 214 -25.01 -19.70 31.25
C ASP A 214 -25.95 -19.03 30.25
N PRO A 215 -27.05 -19.70 29.83
CA PRO A 215 -28.03 -19.09 28.94
C PRO A 215 -28.79 -17.92 29.61
N PRO A 216 -29.05 -16.83 28.86
CA PRO A 216 -29.93 -15.75 29.28
C PRO A 216 -31.31 -16.25 29.74
N LEU A 217 -31.96 -15.48 30.63
CA LEU A 217 -33.24 -15.85 31.24
C LEU A 217 -34.33 -16.10 30.21
N GLU A 218 -34.28 -15.40 29.09
CA GLU A 218 -35.21 -15.43 27.97
C GLU A 218 -35.27 -16.80 27.28
N ILE A 219 -34.16 -17.56 27.29
CA ILE A 219 -34.01 -18.86 26.62
C ILE A 219 -33.70 -20.03 27.56
N ARG A 220 -33.44 -19.79 28.85
CA ARG A 220 -32.99 -20.83 29.82
C ARG A 220 -33.89 -22.07 29.93
N GLY A 221 -35.17 -21.97 29.55
CA GLY A 221 -36.12 -23.09 29.52
C GLY A 221 -36.10 -23.93 28.23
N VAL A 222 -35.30 -23.57 27.22
CA VAL A 222 -35.19 -24.30 25.95
C VAL A 222 -34.46 -25.62 26.16
N GLN A 223 -35.07 -26.72 25.72
CA GLN A 223 -34.45 -28.05 25.77
C GLN A 223 -33.30 -28.15 24.76
N GLY A 224 -32.22 -28.84 25.14
CA GLY A 224 -31.06 -29.05 24.26
C GLY A 224 -30.03 -27.91 24.24
N LEU A 225 -30.17 -26.87 25.06
CA LEU A 225 -29.13 -25.85 25.20
C LEU A 225 -27.84 -26.46 25.78
N ASN A 226 -26.72 -26.25 25.08
CA ASN A 226 -25.41 -26.71 25.49
C ASN A 226 -24.82 -25.76 26.55
N VAL A 227 -24.82 -26.20 27.82
CA VAL A 227 -24.25 -25.48 28.97
C VAL A 227 -22.80 -25.92 29.17
N SER A 228 -21.91 -25.45 28.31
CA SER A 228 -20.46 -25.67 28.41
C SER A 228 -19.70 -24.34 28.36
N ASP A 229 -18.43 -24.35 28.77
CA ASP A 229 -17.55 -23.16 28.68
C ASP A 229 -17.19 -22.80 27.22
N ASP A 230 -17.64 -23.61 26.25
CA ASP A 230 -17.39 -23.49 24.81
C ASP A 230 -18.45 -22.63 24.10
N VAL A 231 -19.58 -22.37 24.78
CA VAL A 231 -20.71 -21.62 24.25
C VAL A 231 -20.73 -20.20 24.81
N GLY A 232 -20.81 -19.22 23.90
CA GLY A 232 -21.11 -17.82 24.20
C GLY A 232 -22.52 -17.46 23.76
N TYR A 233 -23.26 -16.77 24.62
CA TYR A 233 -24.57 -16.22 24.29
C TYR A 233 -24.48 -14.70 24.14
N VAL A 234 -24.78 -14.19 22.93
CA VAL A 234 -24.78 -12.75 22.65
C VAL A 234 -26.22 -12.27 22.49
N THR A 235 -26.64 -11.36 23.37
CA THR A 235 -28.01 -10.87 23.45
C THR A 235 -28.10 -9.43 22.99
N PHE A 236 -28.82 -9.18 21.90
CA PHE A 236 -29.21 -7.86 21.44
C PHE A 236 -30.59 -7.50 22.01
N VAL A 237 -30.67 -6.36 22.70
CA VAL A 237 -31.91 -5.75 23.17
C VAL A 237 -32.29 -4.62 22.22
N ILE A 238 -33.37 -4.85 21.48
CA ILE A 238 -33.88 -3.99 20.42
C ILE A 238 -35.11 -3.25 20.98
N PHE A 239 -35.04 -1.93 21.08
CA PHE A 239 -36.15 -1.08 21.53
C PHE A 239 -36.98 -0.59 20.34
N PRO A 240 -38.25 -0.17 20.52
CA PRO A 240 -39.11 0.32 19.43
C PRO A 240 -38.44 1.29 18.47
N ARG A 241 -37.63 2.24 18.96
CA ARG A 241 -36.85 3.19 18.15
C ARG A 241 -35.96 2.55 17.05
N HIS A 242 -35.65 1.27 17.14
CA HIS A 242 -34.87 0.51 16.16
C HIS A 242 -35.72 -0.22 15.11
N PHE A 243 -37.06 -0.22 15.22
CA PHE A 243 -37.95 -0.90 14.26
C PHE A 243 -39.34 -0.25 14.04
N THR A 244 -39.67 0.87 14.68
CA THR A 244 -40.93 1.60 14.39
C THR A 244 -40.97 2.11 12.95
N ASN A 245 -39.83 2.53 12.39
CA ASN A 245 -39.71 2.93 10.99
C ASN A 245 -39.31 1.70 10.13
N PRO A 246 -39.99 1.40 9.00
CA PRO A 246 -39.70 0.22 8.18
C PRO A 246 -38.27 0.15 7.62
N LEU A 247 -37.68 1.27 7.20
CA LEU A 247 -36.30 1.31 6.71
C LEU A 247 -35.30 1.06 7.84
N VAL A 248 -35.57 1.60 9.04
CA VAL A 248 -34.75 1.35 10.23
C VAL A 248 -34.87 -0.12 10.64
N ALA A 249 -36.07 -0.70 10.63
CA ALA A 249 -36.29 -2.13 10.91
C ALA A 249 -35.50 -3.03 9.95
N ALA A 250 -35.62 -2.80 8.64
CA ALA A 250 -34.89 -3.55 7.61
C ALA A 250 -33.37 -3.44 7.77
N ASN A 251 -32.87 -2.26 8.14
CA ASN A 251 -31.45 -2.05 8.45
C ASN A 251 -31.04 -2.78 9.74
N THR A 252 -31.81 -2.68 10.82
CA THR A 252 -31.55 -3.37 12.09
C THR A 252 -31.48 -4.89 11.90
N ILE A 253 -32.44 -5.47 11.16
CA ILE A 253 -32.41 -6.89 10.79
C ILE A 253 -31.12 -7.24 10.03
N SER A 254 -30.77 -6.45 9.01
CA SER A 254 -29.59 -6.71 8.15
C SER A 254 -28.27 -6.67 8.93
N HIS A 255 -28.11 -5.70 9.85
CA HIS A 255 -26.91 -5.59 10.68
C HIS A 255 -26.82 -6.70 11.73
N ILE A 256 -27.95 -7.10 12.32
CA ILE A 256 -27.99 -8.17 13.32
C ILE A 256 -27.68 -9.53 12.67
N GLN A 257 -28.24 -9.83 11.50
CA GLN A 257 -27.91 -11.07 10.79
C GLN A 257 -26.42 -11.16 10.38
N LEU A 258 -25.78 -10.04 10.03
CA LEU A 258 -24.34 -9.97 9.72
C LEU A 258 -23.41 -10.15 10.93
N PHE A 259 -23.92 -10.11 12.16
CA PHE A 259 -23.11 -10.11 13.37
C PHE A 259 -22.17 -11.32 13.47
N ARG A 260 -22.66 -12.50 13.10
CA ARG A 260 -21.88 -13.75 13.16
C ARG A 260 -20.67 -13.73 12.23
N ASP A 261 -20.88 -13.34 10.98
CA ASP A 261 -19.84 -13.21 9.95
C ASP A 261 -18.79 -12.20 10.39
N TYR A 262 -19.25 -11.07 10.93
CA TYR A 262 -18.40 -10.01 11.48
C TYR A 262 -17.55 -10.51 12.65
N LEU A 263 -18.15 -11.22 13.63
CA LEU A 263 -17.47 -11.81 14.78
C LEU A 263 -16.37 -12.79 14.35
N HIS A 264 -16.72 -13.78 13.53
CA HIS A 264 -15.77 -14.82 13.12
C HIS A 264 -14.64 -14.28 12.22
N TYR A 265 -14.95 -13.31 11.34
CA TYR A 265 -13.93 -12.62 10.55
C TYR A 265 -12.89 -11.95 11.43
N HIS A 266 -13.32 -11.18 12.44
CA HIS A 266 -12.41 -10.47 13.34
C HIS A 266 -11.59 -11.40 14.22
N ILE A 267 -12.17 -12.51 14.69
CA ILE A 267 -11.43 -13.56 15.41
C ILE A 267 -10.32 -14.13 14.52
N LYS A 268 -10.63 -14.51 13.28
CA LYS A 268 -9.66 -15.07 12.31
C LYS A 268 -8.55 -14.07 11.96
N CYS A 269 -8.88 -12.80 11.76
CA CYS A 269 -7.91 -11.73 11.53
C CYS A 269 -7.00 -11.51 12.75
N SER A 270 -7.57 -11.46 13.95
CA SER A 270 -6.82 -11.33 15.22
C SER A 270 -5.84 -12.48 15.41
N LYS A 271 -6.27 -13.73 15.19
CA LYS A 271 -5.39 -14.92 15.20
C LYS A 271 -4.25 -14.78 14.20
N ALA A 272 -4.54 -14.46 12.95
CA ALA A 272 -3.52 -14.32 11.90
C ALA A 272 -2.49 -13.23 12.23
N TYR A 273 -2.95 -12.09 12.76
CA TYR A 273 -2.10 -10.99 13.21
C TYR A 273 -1.22 -11.39 14.40
N MET A 274 -1.78 -12.04 15.43
CA MET A 274 -1.01 -12.57 16.56
C MET A 274 0.02 -13.60 16.11
N HIS A 275 -0.33 -14.54 15.24
CA HIS A 275 0.61 -15.53 14.68
C HIS A 275 1.73 -14.88 13.85
N SER A 276 1.44 -13.78 13.13
CA SER A 276 2.47 -12.98 12.46
C SER A 276 3.43 -12.35 13.47
N ARG A 277 2.90 -11.67 14.50
CA ARG A 277 3.69 -11.00 15.55
C ARG A 277 4.51 -12.01 16.38
N MET A 278 3.95 -13.17 16.70
CA MET A 278 4.65 -14.24 17.43
C MET A 278 5.79 -14.82 16.59
N ARG A 279 5.56 -15.14 15.31
CA ARG A 279 6.65 -15.60 14.41
C ARG A 279 7.76 -14.57 14.29
N HIS A 280 7.43 -13.29 14.21
CA HIS A 280 8.43 -12.22 14.24
C HIS A 280 9.22 -12.20 15.56
N ARG A 281 8.55 -12.25 16.72
CA ARG A 281 9.23 -12.32 18.04
C ARG A 281 10.07 -13.58 18.23
N VAL A 282 9.62 -14.74 17.76
CA VAL A 282 10.38 -16.00 17.81
C VAL A 282 11.61 -15.91 16.91
N THR A 283 11.51 -15.32 15.72
CA THR A 283 12.68 -15.03 14.86
C THR A 283 13.70 -14.13 15.56
N GLU A 284 13.26 -13.08 16.26
CA GLU A 284 14.18 -12.24 17.06
C GLU A 284 14.76 -12.98 18.27
N PHE A 285 13.96 -13.79 18.99
CA PHE A 285 14.44 -14.56 20.13
C PHE A 285 15.43 -15.65 19.70
N LEU A 286 15.22 -16.31 18.56
CA LEU A 286 16.18 -17.24 17.96
C LEU A 286 17.50 -16.54 17.56
N LYS A 287 17.45 -15.29 17.07
CA LYS A 287 18.67 -14.49 16.84
C LYS A 287 19.41 -14.21 18.15
N VAL A 288 18.70 -13.96 19.25
CA VAL A 288 19.30 -13.75 20.58
C VAL A 288 19.88 -15.06 21.14
N LEU A 289 19.14 -16.17 21.10
CA LEU A 289 19.63 -17.48 21.55
C LEU A 289 20.84 -17.97 20.75
N ASN A 290 20.87 -17.76 19.44
CA ASN A 290 22.02 -18.10 18.61
C ASN A 290 23.23 -17.19 18.87
N ARG A 291 23.05 -15.97 19.39
CA ARG A 291 24.14 -15.13 19.93
C ARG A 291 24.56 -15.53 21.34
N ALA A 292 23.68 -16.18 22.11
CA ALA A 292 23.88 -16.55 23.50
C ALA A 292 24.43 -17.98 23.69
N LYS A 293 24.69 -18.73 22.62
CA LYS A 293 25.47 -19.98 22.70
C LYS A 293 26.90 -19.65 23.12
N THR A 294 27.22 -19.89 24.39
CA THR A 294 28.59 -19.84 24.89
C THR A 294 29.45 -20.85 24.15
N GLU A 295 30.62 -20.41 23.71
CA GLU A 295 31.66 -21.29 23.18
C GLU A 295 32.12 -22.27 24.27
N SER A 296 32.40 -23.51 23.86
CA SER A 296 32.97 -24.53 24.73
C SER A 296 34.26 -24.03 25.38
N ALA A 297 34.40 -24.21 26.69
CA ALA A 297 35.50 -23.63 27.45
C ALA A 297 36.89 -24.06 26.95
N GLY A 298 37.63 -23.11 26.38
CA GLY A 298 39.04 -23.23 25.96
C GLY A 298 39.93 -22.24 26.73
N GLU A 299 40.61 -22.77 27.75
CA GLU A 299 41.82 -22.30 28.44
C GLU A 299 42.24 -20.80 28.42
N LYS A 300 42.05 -20.16 29.60
CA LYS A 300 42.93 -19.21 30.31
C LYS A 300 44.07 -18.50 29.53
N GLU A 301 44.10 -17.16 29.68
CA GLU A 301 45.19 -16.53 30.45
C GLU A 301 44.73 -15.27 31.21
N ARG A 302 45.41 -14.92 32.31
CA ARG A 302 45.12 -13.75 33.17
C ARG A 302 46.32 -12.80 33.20
N LYS A 303 46.11 -11.49 33.03
CA LYS A 303 46.97 -10.43 33.65
C LYS A 303 46.14 -9.21 34.10
N THR A 304 46.53 -8.62 35.21
CA THR A 304 45.87 -7.51 35.94
C THR A 304 46.83 -6.31 36.16
N VAL A 305 46.29 -5.20 36.74
CA VAL A 305 46.96 -4.01 37.37
C VAL A 305 47.15 -2.76 36.45
N SER A 306 46.93 -1.49 36.86
CA SER A 306 45.77 -0.84 37.54
C SER A 306 45.91 0.71 37.64
N LYS A 307 44.83 1.49 37.42
CA LYS A 307 44.63 2.93 37.79
C LYS A 307 45.58 3.96 37.09
N VAL A 308 45.30 5.26 36.97
CA VAL A 308 44.83 6.30 37.94
C VAL A 308 44.09 7.47 37.25
N ASP A 309 43.17 8.15 37.96
CA ASP A 309 42.46 9.39 37.57
C ASP A 309 43.19 10.70 37.98
N GLN A 310 42.97 11.81 37.24
CA GLN A 310 42.95 13.24 37.67
C GLN A 310 42.87 14.16 36.42
N PHE A 311 42.38 15.40 36.37
CA PHE A 311 41.39 16.27 37.06
C PHE A 311 41.53 17.69 36.41
N TYR A 312 40.65 18.66 36.74
CA TYR A 312 40.64 20.10 36.36
C TYR A 312 40.13 20.52 34.95
N VAL A 313 39.57 21.73 34.70
CA VAL A 313 38.50 22.59 35.32
C VAL A 313 38.57 24.04 34.77
N GLN A 314 37.43 24.60 34.30
CA GLN A 314 37.05 26.03 34.10
C GLN A 314 37.88 27.01 33.19
N GLY A 315 37.18 27.81 32.35
CA GLY A 315 37.72 28.97 31.60
C GLY A 315 36.61 29.79 30.90
N VAL A 316 36.59 31.13 31.01
CA VAL A 316 35.31 31.91 31.00
C VAL A 316 35.40 33.41 30.57
N LEU A 317 34.41 33.87 29.76
CA LEU A 317 33.87 35.25 29.52
C LEU A 317 34.54 36.35 28.64
N ARG A 318 33.64 37.06 27.89
CA ARG A 318 33.58 38.51 27.47
C ARG A 318 34.41 39.04 26.27
N ALA A 319 34.07 40.15 25.57
CA ALA A 319 32.79 40.84 25.19
C ALA A 319 33.07 42.17 24.38
N TYR A 320 32.01 42.84 23.83
CA TYR A 320 31.89 44.19 23.18
C TYR A 320 32.30 44.33 21.68
N ILE A 321 31.56 44.95 20.71
CA ILE A 321 30.58 46.10 20.56
C ILE A 321 31.29 47.46 20.35
N PRO A 322 31.02 48.30 19.30
CA PRO A 322 29.71 48.97 19.03
C PRO A 322 29.24 49.27 17.56
N ARG A 323 28.01 49.83 17.45
CA ARG A 323 27.32 50.39 16.25
C ARG A 323 27.50 51.91 16.12
N TYR A 324 27.20 52.51 14.94
CA TYR A 324 26.81 53.95 14.79
C TYR A 324 25.78 54.19 13.65
N GLN A 325 25.17 55.38 13.57
CA GLN A 325 23.96 55.72 12.78
C GLN A 325 24.13 56.79 11.66
N LEU A 326 23.29 56.66 10.62
CA LEU A 326 22.61 57.67 9.75
C LEU A 326 23.12 59.13 9.56
N ARG A 327 23.19 59.58 8.29
CA ARG A 327 22.67 60.89 7.81
C ARG A 327 22.49 60.97 6.27
N GLN A 328 21.81 62.02 5.77
CA GLN A 328 21.24 62.14 4.40
C GLN A 328 21.99 63.10 3.43
N ALA A 329 21.77 62.85 2.13
CA ALA A 329 21.60 63.78 0.97
C ALA A 329 22.74 64.71 0.45
N ASN A 330 23.10 64.56 -0.84
CA ASN A 330 22.77 65.55 -1.91
C ASN A 330 23.20 65.17 -3.36
N ALA A 331 22.22 65.26 -4.29
CA ALA A 331 22.23 65.82 -5.67
C ALA A 331 23.37 65.61 -6.74
N PHE A 332 22.97 64.95 -7.86
CA PHE A 332 23.33 65.20 -9.30
C PHE A 332 24.80 65.02 -9.81
N PRO A 333 25.06 64.82 -11.14
CA PRO A 333 24.15 64.88 -12.29
C PRO A 333 23.94 63.57 -13.10
N ARG A 334 22.93 63.58 -13.99
CA ARG A 334 22.61 62.48 -14.93
C ARG A 334 23.54 62.50 -16.14
N ILE A 335 24.12 61.35 -16.49
CA ILE A 335 24.62 61.05 -17.85
C ILE A 335 23.74 59.93 -18.42
N ALA A 336 23.14 60.17 -19.58
CA ALA A 336 22.29 59.20 -20.25
C ALA A 336 23.14 58.16 -20.99
N PHE A 337 23.32 56.98 -20.40
CA PHE A 337 23.71 55.80 -21.16
C PHE A 337 22.45 55.15 -21.76
N ALA A 338 22.45 54.94 -23.07
CA ALA A 338 21.39 54.23 -23.76
C ALA A 338 21.37 52.77 -23.28
N ALA A 339 20.42 52.43 -22.41
CA ALA A 339 20.17 51.05 -22.03
C ALA A 339 19.70 50.28 -23.27
N ARG A 340 20.57 49.43 -23.82
CA ARG A 340 20.13 48.34 -24.68
C ARG A 340 19.26 47.43 -23.82
N THR A 341 17.96 47.60 -23.94
CA THR A 341 16.97 46.67 -23.38
C THR A 341 17.11 45.34 -24.12
N TYR A 342 17.98 44.47 -23.61
CA TYR A 342 17.83 43.04 -23.86
C TYR A 342 16.49 42.65 -23.24
N ALA A 343 15.48 42.49 -24.09
CA ALA A 343 14.25 41.84 -23.71
C ALA A 343 14.60 40.39 -23.37
N THR A 344 14.83 40.10 -22.08
CA THR A 344 14.94 38.74 -21.60
C THR A 344 13.57 38.09 -21.77
N SER A 345 13.41 37.32 -22.85
CA SER A 345 12.28 36.41 -22.98
C SER A 345 12.22 35.55 -21.73
N LYS A 346 11.03 35.45 -21.12
CA LYS A 346 10.81 34.53 -20.01
C LYS A 346 11.26 33.13 -20.48
N PRO A 347 12.11 32.40 -19.73
CA PRO A 347 12.52 31.07 -20.15
C PRO A 347 11.28 30.19 -20.31
N GLN A 348 11.23 29.45 -21.41
CA GLN A 348 10.15 28.53 -21.72
C GLN A 348 9.99 27.53 -20.57
N THR A 349 8.75 27.34 -20.11
CA THR A 349 8.47 26.41 -19.01
C THR A 349 8.63 24.96 -19.46
N LEU A 350 8.87 24.05 -18.50
CA LEU A 350 8.95 22.62 -18.78
C LEU A 350 7.67 22.10 -19.45
N LYS A 351 6.49 22.61 -19.05
CA LYS A 351 5.21 22.20 -19.62
C LYS A 351 5.03 22.64 -21.08
N GLU A 352 5.42 23.89 -21.40
CA GLU A 352 5.40 24.40 -22.78
C GLU A 352 6.36 23.61 -23.67
N ARG A 353 7.61 23.38 -23.22
CA ARG A 353 8.59 22.60 -23.99
C ARG A 353 8.12 21.15 -24.19
N PHE A 354 7.58 20.53 -23.14
CA PHE A 354 7.01 19.18 -23.24
C PHE A 354 5.88 19.11 -24.26
N ALA A 355 4.95 20.07 -24.25
CA ALA A 355 3.83 20.12 -25.19
C ALA A 355 4.27 20.17 -26.67
N GLU A 356 5.39 20.85 -26.96
CA GLU A 356 5.98 20.91 -28.31
C GLU A 356 6.59 19.57 -28.78
N LEU A 357 7.05 18.73 -27.85
CA LEU A 357 7.67 17.44 -28.16
C LEU A 357 6.63 16.35 -28.47
N ILE A 358 5.44 16.42 -27.86
CA ILE A 358 4.39 15.38 -27.97
C ILE A 358 4.03 15.03 -29.43
N PRO A 359 3.78 15.98 -30.37
CA PRO A 359 3.42 15.64 -31.74
C PRO A 359 4.53 14.88 -32.48
N GLY A 360 5.79 15.28 -32.26
CA GLY A 360 6.95 14.61 -32.86
C GLY A 360 7.09 13.17 -32.38
N GLU A 361 6.96 12.94 -31.07
CA GLU A 361 7.07 11.60 -30.50
C GLU A 361 5.88 10.69 -30.87
N ILE A 362 4.67 11.26 -31.02
CA ILE A 362 3.52 10.52 -31.55
C ILE A 362 3.80 10.00 -32.98
N GLU A 363 4.38 10.82 -33.86
CA GLU A 363 4.75 10.37 -35.21
C GLU A 363 5.94 9.38 -35.19
N ASN A 364 6.92 9.56 -34.30
CA ASN A 364 8.02 8.61 -34.10
C ASN A 364 7.49 7.22 -33.70
N VAL A 365 6.64 7.14 -32.67
CA VAL A 365 6.02 5.88 -32.21
C VAL A 365 5.14 5.26 -33.30
N LYS A 366 4.43 6.06 -34.11
CA LYS A 366 3.69 5.55 -35.27
C LYS A 366 4.63 4.93 -36.32
N ALA A 367 5.72 5.61 -36.67
CA ALA A 367 6.70 5.13 -37.64
C ALA A 367 7.34 3.81 -37.19
N ILE A 368 7.85 3.75 -35.94
CA ILE A 368 8.43 2.53 -35.34
C ILE A 368 7.41 1.38 -35.38
N ARG A 369 6.14 1.63 -35.02
CA ARG A 369 5.10 0.60 -35.05
C ARG A 369 4.71 0.16 -36.46
N ALA A 370 4.74 1.06 -37.44
CA ALA A 370 4.49 0.73 -38.84
C ALA A 370 5.61 -0.15 -39.43
N GLU A 371 6.87 0.17 -39.15
CA GLU A 371 8.02 -0.55 -39.70
C GLU A 371 8.36 -1.84 -38.94
N HIS A 372 8.14 -1.87 -37.61
CA HIS A 372 8.63 -2.95 -36.75
C HIS A 372 7.55 -3.64 -35.91
N GLY A 373 6.32 -3.15 -35.85
CA GLY A 373 5.27 -3.66 -34.95
C GLY A 373 4.79 -5.10 -35.19
N LYS A 374 5.28 -5.79 -36.23
CA LYS A 374 5.06 -7.21 -36.51
C LYS A 374 6.32 -8.09 -36.30
N LYS A 375 7.47 -7.50 -35.97
CA LYS A 375 8.71 -8.23 -35.67
C LYS A 375 8.65 -8.79 -34.24
N ALA A 376 9.13 -10.01 -34.05
CA ALA A 376 9.17 -10.65 -32.72
C ALA A 376 10.51 -10.39 -32.03
N PHE A 377 10.49 -10.08 -30.73
CA PHE A 377 11.69 -10.01 -29.89
C PHE A 377 12.26 -11.39 -29.52
N GLY A 378 11.46 -12.46 -29.68
CA GLY A 378 11.82 -13.83 -29.32
C GLY A 378 10.57 -14.67 -29.09
N GLN A 379 10.76 -15.94 -28.69
CA GLN A 379 9.69 -16.79 -28.20
C GLN A 379 9.49 -16.58 -26.69
N VAL A 380 8.25 -16.70 -26.22
CA VAL A 380 7.94 -16.75 -24.78
C VAL A 380 7.95 -18.21 -24.33
N ILE A 381 8.80 -18.55 -23.37
CA ILE A 381 8.93 -19.92 -22.84
C ILE A 381 8.29 -20.07 -21.46
N VAL A 382 7.92 -21.31 -21.10
CA VAL A 382 7.24 -21.64 -19.83
C VAL A 382 8.01 -21.13 -18.61
N ASP A 383 9.34 -21.27 -18.61
CA ASP A 383 10.20 -20.81 -17.50
C ASP A 383 10.20 -19.28 -17.30
N GLN A 384 9.91 -18.49 -18.34
CA GLN A 384 9.74 -17.04 -18.17
C GLN A 384 8.43 -16.72 -17.44
N VAL A 385 7.38 -17.52 -17.64
CA VAL A 385 6.09 -17.36 -16.95
C VAL A 385 6.23 -17.70 -15.45
N TYR A 386 6.84 -18.84 -15.12
CA TYR A 386 7.12 -19.20 -13.72
C TYR A 386 8.20 -18.31 -13.08
N GLY A 387 9.20 -17.89 -13.85
CA GLY A 387 10.34 -17.09 -13.40
C GLY A 387 10.07 -15.59 -13.27
N GLY A 388 8.81 -15.15 -13.32
CA GLY A 388 8.42 -13.74 -13.13
C GLY A 388 8.87 -12.83 -14.26
N MET A 389 8.62 -13.23 -15.51
CA MET A 389 8.98 -12.50 -16.74
C MET A 389 10.50 -12.30 -16.93
N ARG A 390 11.34 -13.10 -16.27
CA ARG A 390 12.81 -12.99 -16.36
C ARG A 390 13.31 -13.06 -17.80
N GLY A 391 13.92 -11.96 -18.28
CA GLY A 391 14.46 -11.88 -19.64
C GLY A 391 13.41 -11.72 -20.74
N LEU A 392 12.16 -11.36 -20.38
CA LEU A 392 11.10 -11.03 -21.34
C LEU A 392 11.06 -9.49 -21.56
N PRO A 393 11.21 -8.98 -22.79
CA PRO A 393 10.92 -7.59 -23.12
C PRO A 393 9.41 -7.33 -23.00
N ALA A 394 8.96 -6.91 -21.82
CA ALA A 394 7.54 -6.90 -21.44
C ALA A 394 6.85 -5.53 -21.56
N LEU A 395 7.60 -4.41 -21.53
CA LEU A 395 7.06 -3.05 -21.46
C LEU A 395 8.01 -2.02 -22.09
N LEU A 396 7.47 -0.86 -22.45
CA LEU A 396 8.24 0.30 -22.92
C LEU A 396 8.56 1.26 -21.76
N TRP A 397 9.79 1.78 -21.76
CA TRP A 397 10.30 2.73 -20.79
C TRP A 397 11.41 3.57 -21.44
N ASP A 398 11.17 4.86 -21.65
CA ASP A 398 12.01 5.69 -22.53
C ASP A 398 12.94 6.63 -21.74
N GLY A 399 12.68 6.83 -20.44
CA GLY A 399 13.51 7.67 -19.58
C GLY A 399 14.93 7.15 -19.39
N SER A 400 15.08 5.82 -19.26
CA SER A 400 16.39 5.16 -19.11
C SER A 400 16.44 3.74 -19.66
N VAL A 401 17.63 3.34 -20.10
CA VAL A 401 17.96 2.01 -20.65
C VAL A 401 19.32 1.57 -20.13
N LEU A 402 19.45 0.29 -19.76
CA LEU A 402 20.68 -0.29 -19.23
C LEU A 402 21.62 -0.75 -20.34
N ASP A 403 22.78 -0.11 -20.45
CA ASP A 403 23.91 -0.58 -21.24
C ASP A 403 24.69 -1.63 -20.43
N ALA A 404 24.95 -2.81 -21.01
CA ALA A 404 25.65 -3.90 -20.32
C ALA A 404 27.13 -3.59 -20.04
N GLU A 405 27.72 -2.66 -20.80
CA GLU A 405 29.13 -2.25 -20.71
C GLU A 405 29.30 -0.91 -20.00
N GLU A 406 28.42 0.06 -20.26
CA GLU A 406 28.55 1.46 -19.80
C GLU A 406 27.56 1.85 -18.68
N GLY A 407 26.66 0.96 -18.28
CA GLY A 407 25.73 1.19 -17.18
C GLY A 407 24.39 1.82 -17.58
N ILE A 408 23.64 2.29 -16.58
CA ILE A 408 22.35 2.94 -16.84
C ILE A 408 22.56 4.26 -17.59
N ARG A 409 21.77 4.47 -18.64
CA ARG A 409 21.77 5.70 -19.43
C ARG A 409 20.46 6.46 -19.23
N PHE A 410 20.51 7.73 -18.87
CA PHE A 410 19.35 8.63 -18.82
C PHE A 410 19.21 9.34 -20.17
N ARG A 411 18.15 9.01 -20.94
CA ARG A 411 17.96 9.48 -22.33
C ARG A 411 19.25 9.39 -23.18
N GLY A 412 19.88 8.21 -23.13
CA GLY A 412 21.14 7.90 -23.84
C GLY A 412 22.43 8.34 -23.14
N LYS A 413 22.37 9.28 -22.17
CA LYS A 413 23.55 9.81 -21.48
C LYS A 413 23.95 8.93 -20.30
N THR A 414 25.24 8.59 -20.23
CA THR A 414 25.85 7.91 -19.09
C THR A 414 25.87 8.79 -17.83
N ILE A 415 26.14 8.20 -16.65
CA ILE A 415 26.28 8.96 -15.40
C ILE A 415 27.39 10.03 -15.49
N PRO A 416 28.60 9.76 -16.02
CA PRO A 416 29.63 10.80 -16.18
C PRO A 416 29.22 11.92 -17.14
N GLU A 417 28.52 11.62 -18.23
CA GLU A 417 27.97 12.65 -19.13
C GLU A 417 26.91 13.51 -18.41
N CYS A 418 26.08 12.92 -17.56
CA CYS A 418 25.13 13.66 -16.73
C CYS A 418 25.84 14.57 -15.71
N GLN A 419 26.87 14.06 -15.02
CA GLN A 419 27.68 14.87 -14.10
C GLN A 419 28.41 16.02 -14.83
N ALA A 420 28.86 15.81 -16.06
CA ALA A 420 29.50 16.85 -16.86
C ALA A 420 28.50 17.92 -17.36
N LEU A 421 27.37 17.49 -17.93
CA LEU A 421 26.47 18.34 -18.71
C LEU A 421 25.33 18.98 -17.91
N LEU A 422 24.86 18.35 -16.82
CA LEU A 422 23.74 18.90 -16.06
C LEU A 422 24.16 20.12 -15.21
N PRO A 423 23.30 21.15 -15.12
CA PRO A 423 23.47 22.27 -14.21
C PRO A 423 23.69 21.85 -12.75
N LYS A 424 24.45 22.67 -12.04
CA LYS A 424 24.88 22.49 -10.65
C LYS A 424 24.41 23.69 -9.83
N ALA A 425 24.32 23.53 -8.52
CA ALA A 425 24.08 24.68 -7.66
C ALA A 425 25.24 25.70 -7.75
N PRO A 426 25.02 27.00 -7.53
CA PRO A 426 26.09 27.98 -7.44
C PRO A 426 27.12 27.59 -6.36
N GLY A 427 28.37 27.37 -6.77
CA GLY A 427 29.45 26.88 -5.88
C GLY A 427 29.41 25.36 -5.60
N GLY A 428 28.40 24.64 -6.09
CA GLY A 428 28.31 23.18 -6.03
C GLY A 428 29.05 22.49 -7.18
N SER A 429 29.25 21.19 -7.01
CA SER A 429 30.01 20.29 -7.88
C SER A 429 29.14 19.14 -8.43
N GLU A 430 28.12 18.72 -7.70
CA GLU A 430 27.22 17.63 -8.10
C GLU A 430 25.97 18.12 -8.86
N PRO A 431 25.44 17.34 -9.82
CA PRO A 431 24.32 17.73 -10.67
C PRO A 431 23.01 17.88 -9.90
N LEU A 432 22.19 18.85 -10.31
CA LEU A 432 20.87 19.09 -9.70
C LEU A 432 19.82 18.09 -10.23
N PRO A 433 19.00 17.46 -9.35
CA PRO A 433 17.97 16.51 -9.77
C PRO A 433 16.85 17.17 -10.59
N GLU A 434 16.60 18.46 -10.42
CA GLU A 434 15.79 19.29 -11.34
C GLU A 434 16.27 19.14 -12.79
N GLY A 435 17.58 19.24 -13.00
CA GLY A 435 18.20 19.13 -14.32
C GLY A 435 18.04 17.73 -14.91
N LEU A 436 18.09 16.70 -14.06
CA LEU A 436 17.83 15.34 -14.49
C LEU A 436 16.35 15.07 -14.79
N PHE A 437 15.40 15.61 -14.01
CA PHE A 437 13.97 15.44 -14.32
C PHE A 437 13.62 16.10 -15.66
N TRP A 438 14.18 17.29 -15.94
CA TRP A 438 14.08 17.91 -17.26
C TRP A 438 14.61 16.98 -18.36
N LEU A 439 15.81 16.42 -18.17
CA LEU A 439 16.40 15.47 -19.13
C LEU A 439 15.50 14.24 -19.33
N LEU A 440 15.05 13.59 -18.26
CA LEU A 440 14.18 12.41 -18.33
C LEU A 440 12.87 12.69 -19.07
N LEU A 441 12.27 13.86 -18.86
CA LEU A 441 11.00 14.24 -19.48
C LEU A 441 11.14 14.75 -20.93
N THR A 442 12.22 15.46 -21.28
CA THR A 442 12.37 16.11 -22.60
C THR A 442 13.36 15.42 -23.55
N GLY A 443 14.34 14.66 -23.02
CA GLY A 443 15.52 14.22 -23.78
C GLY A 443 16.63 15.26 -23.90
N GLU A 444 16.41 16.49 -23.43
CA GLU A 444 17.28 17.65 -23.62
C GLU A 444 18.06 17.99 -22.34
N VAL A 445 19.27 18.54 -22.50
CA VAL A 445 20.02 19.11 -21.35
C VAL A 445 19.48 20.52 -21.08
N PRO A 446 18.97 20.81 -19.88
CA PRO A 446 18.47 22.14 -19.56
C PRO A 446 19.60 23.15 -19.33
N THR A 447 19.25 24.42 -19.56
CA THR A 447 20.05 25.57 -19.14
C THR A 447 19.89 25.86 -17.63
N ASP A 448 20.85 26.59 -17.05
CA ASP A 448 20.77 27.05 -15.65
C ASP A 448 19.48 27.84 -15.35
N ALA A 449 18.99 28.61 -16.33
CA ALA A 449 17.75 29.38 -16.20
C ALA A 449 16.51 28.49 -16.13
N GLN A 450 16.47 27.39 -16.90
CA GLN A 450 15.40 26.40 -16.84
C GLN A 450 15.44 25.60 -15.53
N VAL A 451 16.63 25.20 -15.07
CA VAL A 451 16.79 24.54 -13.77
C VAL A 451 16.38 25.44 -12.61
N LYS A 452 16.80 26.72 -12.60
CA LYS A 452 16.37 27.68 -11.58
C LYS A 452 14.85 27.89 -11.58
N ALA A 453 14.23 27.97 -12.77
CA ALA A 453 12.77 28.09 -12.87
C ALA A 453 12.06 26.85 -12.31
N LEU A 454 12.56 25.65 -12.59
CA LEU A 454 12.01 24.39 -12.07
C LEU A 454 12.20 24.25 -10.56
N SER A 455 13.35 24.64 -10.00
CA SER A 455 13.57 24.68 -8.54
C SER A 455 12.54 25.58 -7.85
N ALA A 456 12.33 26.79 -8.36
CA ALA A 456 11.35 27.74 -7.82
C ALA A 456 9.90 27.24 -7.96
N GLU A 457 9.57 26.56 -9.07
CA GLU A 457 8.26 25.95 -9.28
C GLU A 457 7.99 24.82 -8.27
N TRP A 458 8.95 23.92 -8.04
CA TRP A 458 8.81 22.86 -7.03
C TRP A 458 8.74 23.43 -5.61
N ALA A 459 9.56 24.44 -5.28
CA ALA A 459 9.50 25.08 -3.97
C ALA A 459 8.13 25.74 -3.70
N ALA A 460 7.53 26.37 -4.72
CA ALA A 460 6.19 26.95 -4.63
C ALA A 460 5.05 25.90 -4.51
N ARG A 461 5.22 24.71 -5.09
CA ARG A 461 4.24 23.60 -5.05
C ARG A 461 4.35 22.70 -3.80
N ALA A 462 5.40 22.87 -2.99
CA ALA A 462 5.76 21.92 -1.93
C ALA A 462 4.81 21.87 -0.72
N GLY A 463 3.83 22.78 -0.61
CA GLY A 463 2.88 22.85 0.50
C GLY A 463 2.01 21.59 0.63
N LEU A 464 1.81 21.10 1.85
CA LEU A 464 0.95 19.96 2.15
C LEU A 464 -0.44 20.44 2.61
N PRO A 465 -1.54 19.80 2.16
CA PRO A 465 -2.85 20.00 2.76
C PRO A 465 -2.84 19.59 4.23
N LYS A 466 -3.55 20.34 5.09
CA LYS A 466 -3.46 20.16 6.55
C LYS A 466 -3.79 18.73 7.00
N PHE A 467 -4.78 18.10 6.37
CA PHE A 467 -5.16 16.72 6.69
C PHE A 467 -4.05 15.69 6.40
N VAL A 468 -3.17 15.94 5.43
CA VAL A 468 -2.01 15.08 5.13
C VAL A 468 -0.92 15.24 6.18
N GLU A 469 -0.71 16.47 6.67
CA GLU A 469 0.18 16.69 7.82
C GLU A 469 -0.32 15.94 9.05
N ASP A 470 -1.60 16.11 9.39
CA ASP A 470 -2.22 15.49 10.56
C ASP A 470 -2.20 13.96 10.48
N LEU A 471 -2.37 13.40 9.27
CA LEU A 471 -2.26 11.97 9.00
C LEU A 471 -0.85 11.41 9.24
N ILE A 472 0.20 12.18 8.90
CA ILE A 472 1.59 11.80 9.18
C ILE A 472 1.89 11.96 10.68
N ASP A 473 1.46 13.06 11.29
CA ASP A 473 1.71 13.36 12.71
C ASP A 473 0.97 12.40 13.67
N GLN A 474 -0.15 11.82 13.23
CA GLN A 474 -0.89 10.79 13.98
C GLN A 474 -0.38 9.36 13.74
N CYS A 475 0.53 9.13 12.79
CA CYS A 475 1.15 7.81 12.64
C CYS A 475 2.01 7.49 13.87
N PRO A 476 1.87 6.29 14.50
CA PRO A 476 2.73 5.94 15.61
C PRO A 476 4.17 5.75 15.13
N ASN A 477 5.16 6.25 15.90
CA ASN A 477 6.59 6.17 15.55
C ASN A 477 7.14 4.73 15.36
N THR A 478 6.36 3.71 15.71
CA THR A 478 6.65 2.29 15.44
C THR A 478 6.25 1.84 14.03
N LEU A 479 5.38 2.58 13.33
CA LEU A 479 4.99 2.31 11.95
C LEU A 479 6.17 2.56 11.01
N HIS A 480 6.39 1.65 10.06
CA HIS A 480 7.55 1.70 9.18
C HIS A 480 7.55 2.98 8.33
N PRO A 481 8.69 3.71 8.16
CA PRO A 481 8.73 4.97 7.41
C PRO A 481 8.15 4.87 5.99
N MET A 482 8.45 3.80 5.25
CA MET A 482 7.85 3.56 3.92
C MET A 482 6.32 3.42 3.94
N THR A 483 5.74 2.89 5.02
CA THR A 483 4.28 2.78 5.15
C THR A 483 3.66 4.15 5.42
N GLN A 484 4.26 4.95 6.30
CA GLN A 484 3.85 6.35 6.50
C GLN A 484 3.95 7.16 5.19
N PHE A 485 5.03 6.93 4.42
CA PHE A 485 5.28 7.61 3.15
C PHE A 485 4.23 7.25 2.09
N SER A 486 3.92 5.97 1.94
CA SER A 486 2.86 5.49 1.04
C SER A 486 1.48 6.02 1.46
N ILE A 487 1.15 6.02 2.77
CA ILE A 487 -0.11 6.59 3.28
C ILE A 487 -0.25 8.06 2.90
N ALA A 488 0.78 8.87 3.16
CA ALA A 488 0.77 10.30 2.85
C ALA A 488 0.67 10.58 1.34
N VAL A 489 1.39 9.83 0.51
CA VAL A 489 1.32 9.95 -0.96
C VAL A 489 -0.06 9.57 -1.49
N ASN A 490 -0.67 8.47 -1.02
CA ASN A 490 -2.04 8.14 -1.42
C ASN A 490 -3.05 9.20 -0.95
N ALA A 491 -2.85 9.82 0.21
CA ALA A 491 -3.73 10.86 0.74
C ALA A 491 -3.74 12.16 -0.11
N LEU A 492 -2.65 12.47 -0.83
CA LEU A 492 -2.59 13.59 -1.77
C LEU A 492 -3.55 13.45 -2.97
N ASN A 493 -4.05 12.23 -3.25
CA ASN A 493 -5.02 11.99 -4.32
C ASN A 493 -6.31 12.83 -4.20
N HIS A 494 -6.68 13.26 -2.99
CA HIS A 494 -7.85 14.10 -2.74
C HIS A 494 -7.92 15.34 -3.66
N ASP A 495 -6.77 15.95 -3.94
CA ASP A 495 -6.66 17.18 -4.74
C ASP A 495 -6.15 16.91 -6.17
N SER A 496 -6.22 15.65 -6.65
CA SER A 496 -5.72 15.25 -7.99
C SER A 496 -6.46 15.97 -9.12
N ALA A 497 -5.69 16.73 -9.90
CA ALA A 497 -6.14 17.38 -11.13
C ALA A 497 -6.51 16.35 -12.20
N PHE A 498 -5.79 15.22 -12.30
CA PHE A 498 -6.11 14.17 -13.27
C PHE A 498 -7.42 13.45 -12.93
N ALA A 499 -7.60 13.02 -11.68
CA ALA A 499 -8.81 12.32 -11.26
C ALA A 499 -10.06 13.18 -11.48
N LYS A 500 -9.98 14.48 -11.13
CA LYS A 500 -11.06 15.44 -11.38
C LYS A 500 -11.31 15.66 -12.87
N ALA A 501 -10.28 15.98 -13.66
CA ALA A 501 -10.44 16.23 -15.09
C ALA A 501 -10.99 15.00 -15.85
N TYR A 502 -10.64 13.79 -15.42
CA TYR A 502 -11.19 12.55 -15.95
C TYR A 502 -12.69 12.40 -15.65
N GLN A 503 -13.13 12.71 -14.42
CA GLN A 503 -14.55 12.73 -14.05
C GLN A 503 -15.33 13.81 -14.83
N ASP A 504 -14.72 14.97 -15.07
CA ASP A 504 -15.28 16.06 -15.88
C ASP A 504 -15.28 15.75 -17.40
N GLY A 505 -14.81 14.58 -17.83
CA GLY A 505 -14.90 14.11 -19.22
C GLY A 505 -13.83 14.63 -20.18
N ILE A 506 -12.63 14.99 -19.69
CA ILE A 506 -11.52 15.46 -20.52
C ILE A 506 -11.18 14.50 -21.68
N GLY A 507 -10.78 15.05 -22.83
CA GLY A 507 -10.40 14.26 -24.01
C GLY A 507 -9.10 13.47 -23.81
N LYS A 508 -9.03 12.24 -24.35
CA LYS A 508 -7.86 11.34 -24.21
C LYS A 508 -6.53 11.99 -24.61
N LYS A 509 -6.52 12.82 -25.67
CA LYS A 509 -5.32 13.53 -26.15
C LYS A 509 -4.76 14.54 -25.13
N ASP A 510 -5.58 14.98 -24.18
CA ASP A 510 -5.27 16.03 -23.22
C ASP A 510 -4.94 15.45 -21.82
N TYR A 511 -5.03 14.12 -21.63
CA TYR A 511 -4.75 13.40 -20.37
C TYR A 511 -3.38 13.71 -19.77
N TRP A 512 -2.36 13.97 -20.60
CA TRP A 512 -1.02 14.33 -20.13
C TRP A 512 -1.00 15.66 -19.37
N GLY A 513 -1.91 16.60 -19.69
CA GLY A 513 -1.94 17.96 -19.17
C GLY A 513 -2.15 18.04 -17.66
N PRO A 514 -3.18 17.40 -17.08
CA PRO A 514 -3.35 17.30 -15.63
C PRO A 514 -2.48 16.21 -14.99
N THR A 515 -2.06 15.16 -15.74
CA THR A 515 -1.07 14.19 -15.25
C THR A 515 0.28 14.87 -14.96
N PHE A 516 0.68 15.83 -15.79
CA PHE A 516 1.85 16.67 -15.57
C PHE A 516 1.74 17.50 -14.28
N GLU A 517 0.59 18.14 -14.04
CA GLU A 517 0.38 18.92 -12.80
C GLU A 517 0.48 18.03 -11.56
N ASP A 518 -0.26 16.91 -11.52
CA ASP A 518 -0.21 15.97 -10.41
C ASP A 518 1.19 15.38 -10.19
N SER A 519 1.96 15.19 -11.26
CA SER A 519 3.34 14.68 -11.20
C SER A 519 4.31 15.73 -10.63
N MET A 520 4.15 17.00 -11.00
CA MET A 520 4.94 18.12 -10.49
C MET A 520 4.62 18.39 -9.02
N ASP A 521 3.33 18.36 -8.65
CA ASP A 521 2.86 18.49 -7.27
C ASP A 521 3.30 17.30 -6.40
N LEU A 522 3.24 16.07 -6.93
CA LEU A 522 3.76 14.88 -6.26
C LEU A 522 5.23 15.08 -5.90
N ILE A 523 6.08 15.34 -6.89
CA ILE A 523 7.53 15.54 -6.69
C ILE A 523 7.76 16.66 -5.67
N ALA A 524 7.17 17.83 -5.86
CA ALA A 524 7.34 18.99 -4.99
C ALA A 524 7.00 18.71 -3.52
N LYS A 525 6.00 17.85 -3.25
CA LYS A 525 5.51 17.55 -1.89
C LYS A 525 6.31 16.45 -1.19
N LEU A 526 7.05 15.60 -1.90
CA LEU A 526 7.81 14.49 -1.29
C LEU A 526 8.83 14.94 -0.23
N PRO A 527 9.59 16.05 -0.36
CA PRO A 527 10.55 16.45 0.66
C PRO A 527 9.90 16.78 2.00
N ASN A 528 8.75 17.50 1.99
CA ASN A 528 8.03 17.81 3.22
C ASN A 528 7.46 16.55 3.90
N ILE A 529 6.96 15.59 3.12
CA ILE A 529 6.50 14.30 3.65
C ILE A 529 7.68 13.51 4.25
N ALA A 530 8.77 13.35 3.50
CA ALA A 530 9.96 12.61 3.94
C ALA A 530 10.60 13.26 5.17
N GLY A 531 10.74 14.59 5.18
CA GLY A 531 11.22 15.37 6.31
C GLY A 531 10.35 15.20 7.55
N ARG A 532 9.03 15.34 7.42
CA ARG A 532 8.08 15.17 8.53
C ARG A 532 8.15 13.75 9.13
N ILE A 533 8.17 12.72 8.28
CA ILE A 533 8.35 11.32 8.73
C ILE A 533 9.68 11.14 9.45
N TYR A 534 10.79 11.66 8.90
CA TYR A 534 12.10 11.55 9.55
C TYR A 534 12.11 12.23 10.92
N ARG A 535 11.59 13.46 10.98
CA ARG A 535 11.55 14.26 12.21
C ARG A 535 10.68 13.63 13.29
N ASN A 536 9.51 13.11 12.93
CA ASN A 536 8.58 12.48 13.87
C ASN A 536 9.15 11.16 14.42
N VAL A 537 9.79 10.34 13.57
CA VAL A 537 10.25 8.98 13.94
C VAL A 537 11.65 8.96 14.58
N PHE A 538 12.55 9.86 14.18
CA PHE A 538 13.99 9.79 14.52
C PHE A 538 14.57 11.06 15.15
N ALA A 539 13.84 12.18 15.20
CA ALA A 539 14.34 13.44 15.75
C ALA A 539 13.30 14.14 16.65
N ASP A 540 13.20 15.47 16.57
CA ASP A 540 12.45 16.33 17.49
C ASP A 540 11.03 16.71 17.02
N GLY A 541 10.53 16.08 15.95
CA GLY A 541 9.22 16.39 15.35
C GLY A 541 9.10 17.77 14.70
N LYS A 542 10.18 18.58 14.66
CA LYS A 542 10.12 19.94 14.11
C LYS A 542 10.53 19.96 12.65
N LEU A 543 9.62 20.45 11.81
CA LEU A 543 9.86 20.66 10.39
C LEU A 543 10.17 22.15 10.13
N PRO A 544 11.33 22.51 9.55
CA PRO A 544 11.56 23.86 9.06
C PRO A 544 10.70 24.15 7.81
N ALA A 545 10.55 25.42 7.46
CA ALA A 545 9.90 25.81 6.20
C ALA A 545 10.82 25.55 5.00
N ILE A 546 10.20 25.38 3.82
CA ILE A 546 10.90 25.40 2.52
C ILE A 546 11.47 26.80 2.27
N ASP A 547 12.74 26.87 1.85
CA ASP A 547 13.35 28.07 1.31
C ASP A 547 13.09 28.13 -0.21
N LEU A 548 12.36 29.16 -0.64
CA LEU A 548 11.91 29.33 -2.02
C LEU A 548 13.05 29.69 -3.01
N GLU A 549 14.20 30.14 -2.50
CA GLU A 549 15.36 30.49 -3.32
C GLU A 549 16.40 29.36 -3.43
N LYS A 550 16.07 28.16 -2.94
CA LYS A 550 16.97 27.00 -2.86
C LYS A 550 16.50 25.82 -3.71
N ASP A 551 17.46 25.01 -4.14
CA ASP A 551 17.19 23.77 -4.87
C ASP A 551 16.51 22.71 -4.00
N TYR A 552 15.89 21.75 -4.68
CA TYR A 552 15.15 20.63 -4.10
C TYR A 552 15.98 19.81 -3.09
N SER A 553 17.27 19.61 -3.38
CA SER A 553 18.16 18.80 -2.53
C SER A 553 18.58 19.53 -1.27
N TYR A 554 18.86 20.84 -1.35
CA TYR A 554 19.09 21.68 -0.17
C TYR A 554 17.87 21.73 0.74
N ASN A 555 16.67 21.88 0.17
CA ASN A 555 15.43 21.86 0.92
C ASN A 555 15.23 20.50 1.63
N LEU A 556 15.39 19.37 0.94
CA LEU A 556 15.33 18.05 1.56
C LEU A 556 16.37 17.87 2.68
N ALA A 557 17.63 18.26 2.46
CA ALA A 557 18.67 18.19 3.47
C ALA A 557 18.33 19.03 4.72
N THR A 558 17.79 20.23 4.53
CA THR A 558 17.34 21.14 5.60
C THR A 558 16.20 20.52 6.42
N LEU A 559 15.18 19.99 5.75
CA LEU A 559 14.04 19.31 6.38
C LEU A 559 14.51 18.10 7.22
N LEU A 560 15.48 17.33 6.74
CA LEU A 560 16.09 16.21 7.47
C LEU A 560 17.03 16.66 8.62
N GLY A 561 17.47 17.92 8.65
CA GLY A 561 18.35 18.47 9.71
C GLY A 561 19.84 18.49 9.39
N PHE A 562 20.18 18.42 8.10
CA PHE A 562 21.56 18.38 7.59
C PHE A 562 21.86 19.53 6.61
N GLY A 563 20.96 20.52 6.47
CA GLY A 563 21.10 21.64 5.52
C GLY A 563 22.31 22.54 5.75
N ASP A 564 22.80 22.61 6.99
CA ASP A 564 24.03 23.34 7.35
C ASP A 564 25.33 22.58 6.98
N GLN A 565 25.22 21.32 6.53
CA GLN A 565 26.36 20.51 6.09
C GLN A 565 26.44 20.51 4.56
N GLU A 566 27.27 21.40 3.99
CA GLU A 566 27.43 21.54 2.53
C GLU A 566 27.71 20.19 1.84
N GLY A 567 28.56 19.34 2.44
CA GLY A 567 28.85 18.00 1.93
C GLY A 567 27.63 17.06 1.92
N PHE A 568 26.71 17.16 2.87
CA PHE A 568 25.48 16.36 2.83
C PHE A 568 24.49 16.88 1.80
N VAL A 569 24.44 18.21 1.57
CA VAL A 569 23.63 18.79 0.50
C VAL A 569 24.13 18.31 -0.87
N GLU A 570 25.43 18.35 -1.12
CA GLU A 570 26.05 17.82 -2.35
C GLU A 570 25.82 16.31 -2.50
N LEU A 571 25.98 15.53 -1.42
CA LEU A 571 25.62 14.11 -1.40
C LEU A 571 24.16 13.89 -1.78
N MET A 572 23.22 14.72 -1.30
CA MET A 572 21.81 14.59 -1.62
C MET A 572 21.53 14.91 -3.09
N ARG A 573 22.19 15.92 -3.68
CA ARG A 573 22.11 16.23 -5.12
C ARG A 573 22.55 15.05 -5.98
N LEU A 574 23.72 14.46 -5.67
CA LEU A 574 24.22 13.27 -6.35
C LEU A 574 23.30 12.05 -6.14
N TYR A 575 22.91 11.77 -4.89
CA TYR A 575 22.08 10.63 -4.52
C TYR A 575 20.72 10.66 -5.23
N LEU A 576 20.03 11.80 -5.19
CA LEU A 576 18.73 11.99 -5.83
C LEU A 576 18.82 11.90 -7.35
N THR A 577 19.94 12.32 -7.94
CA THR A 577 20.22 12.18 -9.37
C THR A 577 20.40 10.70 -9.76
N ILE A 578 21.31 9.96 -9.14
CA ILE A 578 21.71 8.63 -9.62
C ILE A 578 20.75 7.48 -9.30
N HIS A 579 19.81 7.65 -8.36
CA HIS A 579 18.77 6.65 -8.06
C HIS A 579 17.43 6.91 -8.81
N SER A 580 17.34 8.04 -9.51
CA SER A 580 16.12 8.63 -10.08
C SER A 580 15.30 7.69 -10.96
N ASP A 581 15.99 6.89 -11.77
CA ASP A 581 15.40 5.93 -12.68
C ASP A 581 16.35 4.74 -12.89
N HIS A 582 15.81 3.59 -13.28
CA HIS A 582 16.61 2.42 -13.68
C HIS A 582 15.75 1.41 -14.46
N GLU A 583 15.36 1.81 -15.67
CA GLU A 583 14.40 1.12 -16.54
C GLU A 583 13.03 0.89 -15.89
N GLY A 584 12.06 0.42 -16.68
CA GLY A 584 10.71 0.13 -16.19
C GLY A 584 10.52 -1.26 -15.57
N GLY A 585 11.49 -2.18 -15.71
CA GLY A 585 11.36 -3.57 -15.27
C GLY A 585 11.54 -3.82 -13.77
N ASN A 586 11.98 -2.83 -13.01
CA ASN A 586 12.07 -2.93 -11.55
C ASN A 586 10.68 -2.77 -10.89
N VAL A 587 10.44 -3.43 -9.76
CA VAL A 587 9.10 -3.56 -9.14
C VAL A 587 8.43 -2.21 -8.90
N SER A 588 9.15 -1.19 -8.43
CA SER A 588 8.57 0.15 -8.22
C SER A 588 8.14 0.81 -9.52
N ALA A 589 8.99 0.79 -10.56
CA ALA A 589 8.72 1.43 -11.83
C ALA A 589 7.57 0.72 -12.57
N HIS A 590 7.61 -0.61 -12.60
CA HIS A 590 6.55 -1.42 -13.21
C HIS A 590 5.22 -1.24 -12.48
N THR A 591 5.20 -1.23 -11.14
CA THR A 591 3.96 -1.03 -10.38
C THR A 591 3.34 0.34 -10.65
N GLY A 592 4.15 1.41 -10.69
CA GLY A 592 3.68 2.75 -11.05
C GLY A 592 3.07 2.77 -12.47
N LYS A 593 3.78 2.21 -13.45
CA LYS A 593 3.30 2.08 -14.83
C LYS A 593 2.00 1.28 -14.93
N LEU A 594 1.95 0.12 -14.28
CA LEU A 594 0.81 -0.80 -14.30
C LEU A 594 -0.45 -0.13 -13.75
N VAL A 595 -0.36 0.50 -12.57
CA VAL A 595 -1.48 1.21 -11.95
C VAL A 595 -1.88 2.44 -12.79
N GLY A 596 -0.92 3.23 -13.26
CA GLY A 596 -1.19 4.34 -14.18
C GLY A 596 -1.80 3.92 -15.53
N SER A 597 -1.54 2.69 -15.99
CA SER A 597 -2.15 2.15 -17.23
C SER A 597 -3.66 1.93 -17.11
N ALA A 598 -4.17 1.77 -15.89
CA ALA A 598 -5.60 1.72 -15.58
C ALA A 598 -6.24 3.12 -15.46
N LEU A 599 -5.50 4.19 -15.82
CA LEU A 599 -5.89 5.59 -15.65
C LEU A 599 -6.12 5.99 -14.18
N SER A 600 -5.37 5.39 -13.26
CA SER A 600 -5.12 6.02 -11.96
C SER A 600 -4.17 7.21 -12.14
N ASP A 601 -4.40 8.26 -11.37
CA ASP A 601 -3.56 9.46 -11.27
C ASP A 601 -2.15 9.16 -10.68
N PRO A 602 -1.20 10.10 -10.82
CA PRO A 602 0.15 9.94 -10.29
C PRO A 602 0.25 9.63 -8.79
N PHE A 603 -0.65 10.15 -7.94
CA PHE A 603 -0.57 9.91 -6.49
C PHE A 603 -0.88 8.46 -6.14
N LEU A 604 -1.96 7.89 -6.69
CA LEU A 604 -2.30 6.48 -6.49
C LEU A 604 -1.28 5.54 -7.16
N ALA A 605 -0.86 5.86 -8.39
CA ALA A 605 0.14 5.08 -9.12
C ALA A 605 1.48 5.02 -8.37
N TYR A 606 1.94 6.17 -7.86
CA TYR A 606 3.21 6.25 -7.14
C TYR A 606 3.10 5.75 -5.68
N GLY A 607 1.96 5.91 -5.01
CA GLY A 607 1.67 5.28 -3.72
C GLY A 607 1.74 3.75 -3.80
N ALA A 608 1.26 3.16 -4.89
CA ALA A 608 1.46 1.73 -5.16
C ALA A 608 2.94 1.39 -5.47
N ALA A 609 3.65 2.22 -6.24
CA ALA A 609 5.08 2.05 -6.50
C ALA A 609 5.93 2.03 -5.22
N LEU A 610 5.61 2.86 -4.23
CA LEU A 610 6.26 2.89 -2.91
C LEU A 610 6.02 1.59 -2.12
N ASN A 611 4.84 0.96 -2.24
CA ASN A 611 4.57 -0.34 -1.62
C ASN A 611 5.42 -1.45 -2.26
N GLY A 612 5.62 -1.40 -3.59
CA GLY A 612 6.55 -2.28 -4.30
C GLY A 612 8.02 -2.03 -3.90
N LEU A 613 8.41 -0.76 -3.71
CA LEU A 613 9.74 -0.36 -3.25
C LEU A 613 10.04 -0.81 -1.81
N ALA A 614 9.04 -0.82 -0.94
CA ALA A 614 9.16 -1.33 0.44
C ALA A 614 9.39 -2.86 0.52
N GLY A 615 9.28 -3.59 -0.60
CA GLY A 615 9.56 -5.01 -0.68
C GLY A 615 11.04 -5.32 -0.38
N PRO A 616 11.35 -6.31 0.49
CA PRO A 616 12.73 -6.65 0.85
C PRO A 616 13.65 -7.00 -0.33
N LEU A 617 13.10 -7.59 -1.39
CA LEU A 617 13.84 -7.95 -2.61
C LEU A 617 14.07 -6.77 -3.57
N HIS A 618 13.74 -5.54 -3.17
CA HIS A 618 13.89 -4.34 -3.99
C HIS A 618 14.57 -3.20 -3.20
N GLY A 619 13.89 -2.63 -2.19
CA GLY A 619 14.35 -1.39 -1.55
C GLY A 619 15.26 -1.54 -0.32
N LEU A 620 15.79 -2.73 -0.01
CA LEU A 620 16.61 -2.97 1.19
C LEU A 620 18.12 -3.19 0.96
N ALA A 621 18.58 -3.23 -0.30
CA ALA A 621 19.96 -3.60 -0.63
C ALA A 621 21.01 -2.71 0.08
N ASN A 622 20.81 -1.40 0.12
CA ASN A 622 21.64 -0.45 0.86
C ASN A 622 21.75 -0.81 2.37
N GLN A 623 20.62 -1.05 3.05
CA GLN A 623 20.63 -1.44 4.46
C GLN A 623 21.34 -2.79 4.70
N GLU A 624 21.17 -3.75 3.79
CA GLU A 624 21.82 -5.08 3.88
C GLU A 624 23.34 -4.99 3.73
N VAL A 625 23.83 -4.20 2.76
CA VAL A 625 25.26 -3.90 2.59
C VAL A 625 25.83 -3.27 3.86
N LEU A 626 25.22 -2.18 4.33
CA LEU A 626 25.74 -1.45 5.49
C LEU A 626 25.74 -2.32 6.76
N THR A 627 24.69 -3.12 6.97
CA THR A 627 24.61 -4.09 8.05
C THR A 627 25.72 -5.15 7.95
N TRP A 628 26.02 -5.64 6.75
CA TRP A 628 27.06 -6.64 6.53
C TRP A 628 28.47 -6.06 6.73
N LEU A 629 28.73 -4.83 6.26
CA LEU A 629 29.98 -4.09 6.50
C LEU A 629 30.21 -3.83 7.99
N MET A 630 29.17 -3.41 8.74
CA MET A 630 29.28 -3.23 10.19
C MET A 630 29.58 -4.55 10.92
N ARG A 631 28.95 -5.66 10.51
CA ARG A 631 29.27 -7.00 11.06
C ARG A 631 30.71 -7.42 10.73
N MET A 632 31.16 -7.19 9.50
CA MET A 632 32.54 -7.44 9.09
C MET A 632 33.51 -6.67 10.02
N ARG A 633 33.40 -5.33 10.08
CA ARG A 633 34.23 -4.48 10.95
C ARG A 633 34.20 -4.92 12.41
N SER A 634 33.05 -5.36 12.93
CA SER A 634 32.96 -5.87 14.31
C SER A 634 33.70 -7.18 14.56
N LYS A 635 33.95 -7.99 13.52
CA LYS A 635 34.67 -9.27 13.60
C LYS A 635 36.15 -9.16 13.25
N VAL A 636 36.52 -8.38 12.24
CA VAL A 636 37.91 -8.26 11.76
C VAL A 636 38.67 -7.04 12.31
N GLY A 637 37.98 -6.15 13.02
CA GLY A 637 38.54 -4.91 13.54
C GLY A 637 38.48 -3.73 12.55
N GLU A 638 38.95 -2.58 13.01
CA GLU A 638 38.85 -1.31 12.29
C GLU A 638 39.96 -1.10 11.24
N ASN A 639 41.14 -1.68 11.46
CA ASN A 639 42.29 -1.63 10.56
C ASN A 639 42.63 -3.05 10.06
N ALA A 640 41.63 -3.77 9.58
CA ALA A 640 41.77 -5.16 9.14
C ALA A 640 42.70 -5.29 7.93
N THR A 641 43.53 -6.34 7.93
CA THR A 641 44.37 -6.67 6.78
C THR A 641 43.53 -7.21 5.62
N ASP A 642 44.03 -7.07 4.39
CA ASP A 642 43.36 -7.63 3.21
C ASP A 642 43.06 -9.13 3.36
N ASP A 643 43.92 -9.90 4.03
CA ASP A 643 43.72 -11.33 4.26
C ASP A 643 42.57 -11.62 5.23
N ALA A 644 42.40 -10.83 6.29
CA ALA A 644 41.24 -10.95 7.18
C ALA A 644 39.93 -10.61 6.46
N ILE A 645 39.96 -9.64 5.53
CA ILE A 645 38.81 -9.29 4.67
C ILE A 645 38.52 -10.44 3.68
N LYS A 646 39.53 -11.00 3.01
CA LYS A 646 39.38 -12.17 2.13
C LYS A 646 38.76 -13.35 2.88
N GLU A 647 39.26 -13.66 4.08
CA GLU A 647 38.75 -14.75 4.91
C GLU A 647 37.28 -14.51 5.29
N TYR A 648 36.91 -13.29 5.68
CA TYR A 648 35.53 -12.96 5.99
C TYR A 648 34.60 -13.13 4.77
N ILE A 649 35.00 -12.66 3.60
CA ILE A 649 34.25 -12.83 2.34
C ILE A 649 34.10 -14.33 2.02
N TRP A 650 35.17 -15.11 2.11
CA TRP A 650 35.10 -16.57 1.95
C TRP A 650 34.20 -17.25 2.98
N SER A 651 34.21 -16.81 4.24
CA SER A 651 33.33 -17.35 5.28
C SER A 651 31.85 -17.07 4.99
N THR A 652 31.54 -15.91 4.39
CA THR A 652 30.19 -15.54 3.92
C THR A 652 29.73 -16.51 2.84
N LEU A 653 30.56 -16.71 1.79
CA LEU A 653 30.25 -17.59 0.66
C LEU A 653 30.15 -19.07 1.06
N LYS A 654 31.07 -19.55 1.91
CA LYS A 654 31.06 -20.94 2.46
C LYS A 654 29.87 -21.17 3.39
N GLY A 655 29.38 -20.14 4.08
CA GLY A 655 28.13 -20.16 4.84
C GLY A 655 26.85 -20.16 3.99
N GLY A 656 26.96 -20.25 2.66
CA GLY A 656 25.81 -20.25 1.74
C GLY A 656 25.18 -18.86 1.52
N GLN A 657 25.82 -17.79 2.00
CA GLN A 657 25.36 -16.41 1.81
C GLN A 657 26.00 -15.79 0.56
N VAL A 658 25.43 -14.68 0.09
CA VAL A 658 26.00 -13.83 -0.96
C VAL A 658 26.74 -12.65 -0.35
N VAL A 659 27.65 -12.04 -1.12
CA VAL A 659 28.26 -10.74 -0.78
C VAL A 659 27.27 -9.64 -1.16
N PRO A 660 26.64 -8.91 -0.22
CA PRO A 660 25.61 -7.94 -0.55
C PRO A 660 26.16 -6.81 -1.44
N GLY A 661 25.37 -6.37 -2.42
CA GLY A 661 25.75 -5.34 -3.38
C GLY A 661 26.66 -5.79 -4.53
N TYR A 662 27.08 -7.06 -4.58
CA TYR A 662 27.92 -7.63 -5.64
C TYR A 662 27.19 -8.76 -6.39
N GLY A 663 27.46 -8.92 -7.69
CA GLY A 663 26.96 -10.08 -8.47
C GLY A 663 25.78 -9.78 -9.40
N HIS A 664 25.86 -8.73 -10.23
CA HIS A 664 24.75 -8.33 -11.11
C HIS A 664 24.49 -9.33 -12.26
N ALA A 665 23.23 -9.56 -12.61
CA ALA A 665 22.85 -10.48 -13.69
C ALA A 665 23.11 -9.96 -15.12
N VAL A 666 23.50 -8.69 -15.29
CA VAL A 666 23.50 -7.97 -16.58
C VAL A 666 24.76 -7.12 -16.77
N LEU A 667 25.04 -6.20 -15.83
CA LEU A 667 26.23 -5.35 -15.86
C LEU A 667 27.52 -6.19 -15.84
N ARG A 668 28.41 -5.93 -16.79
CA ARG A 668 29.70 -6.65 -16.96
C ARG A 668 30.90 -5.93 -16.36
N LYS A 669 30.71 -4.69 -15.90
CA LYS A 669 31.68 -3.82 -15.22
C LYS A 669 31.07 -3.25 -13.93
N THR A 670 31.86 -2.52 -13.15
CA THR A 670 31.41 -1.69 -12.02
C THR A 670 30.30 -0.74 -12.46
N ASP A 671 29.19 -0.69 -11.71
CA ASP A 671 28.09 0.25 -11.92
C ASP A 671 28.61 1.70 -11.87
N PRO A 672 28.40 2.55 -12.90
CA PRO A 672 28.93 3.92 -12.89
C PRO A 672 28.36 4.77 -11.74
N ARG A 673 27.21 4.39 -11.17
CA ARG A 673 26.65 5.05 -9.98
C ARG A 673 27.43 4.71 -8.70
N TYR A 674 28.03 3.52 -8.63
CA TYR A 674 29.01 3.19 -7.58
C TYR A 674 30.27 4.03 -7.74
N THR A 675 30.77 4.17 -8.98
CA THR A 675 31.94 5.00 -9.29
C THR A 675 31.73 6.46 -8.90
N ALA A 676 30.61 7.08 -9.28
CA ALA A 676 30.30 8.47 -8.90
C ALA A 676 30.26 8.67 -7.38
N GLN A 677 29.65 7.74 -6.64
CA GLN A 677 29.64 7.75 -5.17
C GLN A 677 31.03 7.56 -4.54
N ARG A 678 31.88 6.78 -5.18
CA ARG A 678 33.27 6.58 -4.76
C ARG A 678 34.10 7.85 -5.00
N GLU A 679 33.99 8.47 -6.16
CA GLU A 679 34.67 9.74 -6.46
C GLU A 679 34.24 10.85 -5.49
N PHE A 680 32.95 10.89 -5.12
CA PHE A 680 32.46 11.75 -4.05
C PHE A 680 33.15 11.44 -2.71
N ALA A 681 33.25 10.17 -2.33
CA ALA A 681 33.93 9.77 -1.09
C ALA A 681 35.43 10.12 -1.08
N GLU A 682 36.13 9.95 -2.21
CA GLU A 682 37.55 10.30 -2.35
C GLU A 682 37.80 11.80 -2.17
N LYS A 683 36.85 12.65 -2.58
CA LYS A 683 36.91 14.12 -2.37
C LYS A 683 36.55 14.54 -0.95
N HIS A 684 35.47 14.00 -0.38
CA HIS A 684 34.84 14.55 0.83
C HIS A 684 35.11 13.77 2.12
N LEU A 685 35.37 12.45 2.04
CA LEU A 685 35.61 11.59 3.21
C LEU A 685 36.70 10.50 3.01
N PRO A 686 37.87 10.81 2.42
CA PRO A 686 38.91 9.82 2.09
C PRO A 686 39.54 9.12 3.30
N HIS A 687 39.23 9.58 4.52
CA HIS A 687 39.79 9.05 5.76
C HIS A 687 38.78 8.23 6.59
N ASP A 688 37.50 8.21 6.20
CA ASP A 688 36.44 7.49 6.91
C ASP A 688 36.72 5.96 6.96
N PRO A 689 36.64 5.32 8.14
CA PRO A 689 36.93 3.88 8.27
C PRO A 689 35.98 2.96 7.50
N LEU A 690 34.68 3.30 7.38
CA LEU A 690 33.74 2.50 6.61
C LEU A 690 33.97 2.68 5.10
N TYR A 691 34.34 3.87 4.65
CA TYR A 691 34.73 4.09 3.26
C TYR A 691 35.99 3.29 2.88
N LYS A 692 37.03 3.31 3.73
CA LYS A 692 38.22 2.47 3.54
C LYS A 692 37.89 0.98 3.46
N LEU A 693 36.97 0.51 4.31
CA LEU A 693 36.48 -0.87 4.29
C LEU A 693 35.77 -1.21 2.96
N VAL A 694 34.90 -0.31 2.46
CA VAL A 694 34.28 -0.45 1.13
C VAL A 694 35.35 -0.53 0.03
N GLY A 695 36.40 0.29 0.10
CA GLY A 695 37.55 0.24 -0.80
C GLY A 695 38.31 -1.10 -0.78
N GLN A 696 38.52 -1.69 0.41
CA GLN A 696 39.11 -3.03 0.55
C GLN A 696 38.19 -4.12 -0.01
N VAL A 697 36.88 -4.08 0.29
CA VAL A 697 35.92 -5.04 -0.28
C VAL A 697 35.89 -4.94 -1.81
N TYR A 698 35.91 -3.73 -2.37
CA TYR A 698 35.98 -3.50 -3.82
C TYR A 698 37.22 -4.11 -4.48
N LYS A 699 38.38 -4.00 -3.82
CA LYS A 699 39.64 -4.59 -4.29
C LYS A 699 39.61 -6.12 -4.28
N LEU A 700 38.90 -6.74 -3.34
CA LEU A 700 39.04 -8.17 -3.00
C LEU A 700 37.87 -9.03 -3.46
N ALA A 701 36.64 -8.56 -3.30
CA ALA A 701 35.43 -9.34 -3.60
C ALA A 701 35.34 -9.80 -5.08
N PRO A 702 35.69 -8.99 -6.10
CA PRO A 702 35.54 -9.42 -7.49
C PRO A 702 36.36 -10.69 -7.83
N GLY A 703 37.61 -10.75 -7.37
CA GLY A 703 38.47 -11.93 -7.57
C GLY A 703 37.94 -13.18 -6.86
N ILE A 704 37.52 -13.02 -5.59
CA ILE A 704 36.97 -14.12 -4.79
C ILE A 704 35.67 -14.66 -5.41
N LEU A 705 34.80 -13.79 -5.94
CA LEU A 705 33.53 -14.17 -6.55
C LEU A 705 33.72 -14.94 -7.87
N LEU A 706 34.78 -14.63 -8.63
CA LEU A 706 35.21 -15.39 -9.80
C LEU A 706 35.79 -16.76 -9.41
N GLU A 707 36.68 -16.80 -8.40
CA GLU A 707 37.27 -18.05 -7.88
C GLU A 707 36.19 -19.00 -7.31
N ALA A 708 35.15 -18.45 -6.68
CA ALA A 708 34.00 -19.21 -6.19
C ALA A 708 33.08 -19.75 -7.30
N GLY A 709 33.29 -19.38 -8.57
CA GLY A 709 32.64 -19.96 -9.76
C GLY A 709 31.13 -19.73 -9.92
N LYS A 710 30.49 -19.01 -8.98
CA LYS A 710 29.02 -18.78 -8.97
C LYS A 710 28.59 -17.44 -9.56
N ALA A 711 29.46 -16.42 -9.55
CA ALA A 711 29.12 -15.08 -10.03
C ALA A 711 29.56 -14.90 -11.49
N LYS A 712 28.60 -14.62 -12.40
CA LYS A 712 28.92 -14.34 -13.81
C LYS A 712 29.57 -12.97 -14.01
N ASN A 713 29.09 -11.95 -13.29
CA ASN A 713 29.68 -10.61 -13.28
C ASN A 713 29.91 -10.20 -11.82
N PRO A 714 31.17 -10.08 -11.36
CA PRO A 714 31.50 -10.06 -9.94
C PRO A 714 31.60 -8.64 -9.34
N TRP A 715 31.01 -7.64 -10.01
CA TRP A 715 31.18 -6.21 -9.72
C TRP A 715 30.10 -5.65 -8.78
N PRO A 716 30.35 -4.52 -8.09
CA PRO A 716 29.37 -3.89 -7.23
C PRO A 716 28.32 -3.08 -8.00
N ASN A 717 27.19 -2.86 -7.33
CA ASN A 717 26.15 -1.91 -7.72
C ASN A 717 26.14 -0.65 -6.82
N VAL A 718 25.27 0.31 -7.12
CA VAL A 718 25.05 1.55 -6.36
C VAL A 718 24.80 1.37 -4.84
N ASP A 719 24.19 0.25 -4.44
CA ASP A 719 23.86 -0.03 -3.02
C ASP A 719 25.10 -0.44 -2.21
N ALA A 720 26.16 -0.91 -2.87
CA ALA A 720 27.41 -1.30 -2.22
C ALA A 720 28.17 -0.14 -1.55
N HIS A 721 27.77 1.12 -1.79
CA HIS A 721 28.48 2.32 -1.34
C HIS A 721 27.59 3.35 -0.60
N SER A 722 26.30 3.44 -0.92
CA SER A 722 25.45 4.57 -0.52
C SER A 722 25.19 4.67 1.00
N GLY A 723 25.03 3.54 1.69
CA GLY A 723 24.81 3.54 3.14
C GLY A 723 25.97 4.12 3.94
N VAL A 724 27.21 3.98 3.46
CA VAL A 724 28.40 4.55 4.12
C VAL A 724 28.41 6.07 4.01
N LEU A 725 28.07 6.63 2.84
CA LEU A 725 27.97 8.06 2.63
C LEU A 725 26.93 8.70 3.55
N LEU A 726 25.73 8.12 3.63
CA LEU A 726 24.66 8.58 4.51
C LEU A 726 25.07 8.50 5.99
N THR A 727 25.69 7.39 6.40
CA THR A 727 26.17 7.18 7.77
C THR A 727 27.24 8.19 8.19
N HIS A 728 28.15 8.55 7.28
CA HIS A 728 29.26 9.48 7.54
C HIS A 728 28.77 10.85 8.03
N TYR A 729 27.83 11.46 7.31
CA TYR A 729 27.24 12.76 7.66
C TYR A 729 26.23 12.70 8.82
N GLY A 730 25.96 11.52 9.37
CA GLY A 730 25.14 11.33 10.57
C GLY A 730 23.75 10.74 10.33
N LEU A 731 23.31 10.52 9.08
CA LEU A 731 22.05 9.85 8.77
C LEU A 731 22.20 8.33 9.00
N LYS A 732 22.13 7.90 10.25
CA LYS A 732 22.39 6.51 10.70
C LYS A 732 21.15 5.62 10.69
N ASP A 733 19.97 6.20 10.54
CA ASP A 733 18.68 5.53 10.62
C ASP A 733 18.34 4.74 9.35
N MET A 734 18.98 3.57 9.20
CA MET A 734 18.85 2.70 8.02
C MET A 734 17.40 2.41 7.59
N ARG A 735 16.44 2.38 8.54
CA ARG A 735 14.99 2.20 8.23
C ARG A 735 14.41 3.32 7.35
N PHE A 736 15.08 4.46 7.25
CA PHE A 736 14.67 5.61 6.45
C PHE A 736 15.30 5.62 5.04
N TYR A 737 16.36 4.85 4.77
CA TYR A 737 17.08 4.93 3.48
C TYR A 737 16.20 4.63 2.27
N THR A 738 15.25 3.71 2.39
CA THR A 738 14.29 3.41 1.32
C THR A 738 13.33 4.58 1.03
N VAL A 739 13.10 5.49 2.00
CA VAL A 739 12.32 6.73 1.78
C VAL A 739 13.09 7.68 0.87
N LEU A 740 14.40 7.87 1.10
CA LEU A 740 15.25 8.66 0.19
C LEU A 740 15.28 8.05 -1.22
N PHE A 741 15.41 6.72 -1.32
CA PHE A 741 15.33 6.03 -2.60
C PHE A 741 13.98 6.26 -3.28
N GLY A 742 12.88 6.26 -2.51
CA GLY A 742 11.57 6.69 -2.99
C GLY A 742 11.61 8.10 -3.58
N VAL A 743 11.96 9.12 -2.77
CA VAL A 743 12.02 10.54 -3.19
C VAL A 743 12.78 10.70 -4.52
N SER A 744 13.91 10.01 -4.67
CA SER A 744 14.65 9.98 -5.94
C SER A 744 13.88 9.28 -7.07
N ARG A 745 13.39 8.05 -6.84
CA ARG A 745 12.68 7.23 -7.85
C ARG A 745 11.39 7.87 -8.38
N ALA A 746 10.86 8.87 -7.69
CA ALA A 746 9.73 9.66 -8.19
C ALA A 746 10.01 10.30 -9.56
N PHE A 747 11.23 10.78 -9.81
CA PHE A 747 11.55 11.48 -11.07
C PHE A 747 11.34 10.60 -12.31
N GLY A 748 11.89 9.38 -12.31
CA GLY A 748 11.73 8.44 -13.42
C GLY A 748 10.28 7.98 -13.60
N VAL A 749 9.61 7.63 -12.51
CA VAL A 749 8.22 7.13 -12.56
C VAL A 749 7.25 8.22 -13.02
N ALA A 750 7.37 9.43 -12.49
CA ALA A 750 6.57 10.57 -12.92
C ALA A 750 6.80 10.92 -14.40
N ALA A 751 8.07 10.99 -14.84
CA ALA A 751 8.39 11.26 -16.25
C ALA A 751 7.76 10.23 -17.20
N GLN A 752 7.83 8.93 -16.87
CA GLN A 752 7.17 7.90 -17.68
C GLN A 752 5.64 7.98 -17.61
N LEU A 753 5.04 8.27 -16.45
CA LEU A 753 3.58 8.40 -16.34
C LEU A 753 3.03 9.53 -17.23
N ILE A 754 3.74 10.67 -17.30
CA ILE A 754 3.37 11.78 -18.20
C ILE A 754 3.46 11.33 -19.66
N TRP A 755 4.56 10.69 -20.07
CA TRP A 755 4.73 10.17 -21.44
C TRP A 755 3.70 9.09 -21.80
N ASP A 756 3.38 8.17 -20.89
CA ASP A 756 2.38 7.14 -21.10
C ASP A 756 0.97 7.71 -21.35
N ARG A 757 0.65 8.86 -20.74
CA ARG A 757 -0.60 9.59 -21.04
C ARG A 757 -0.52 10.37 -22.34
N ALA A 758 0.61 11.02 -22.64
CA ALA A 758 0.82 11.78 -23.89
C ALA A 758 0.76 10.88 -25.13
N LEU A 759 1.40 9.71 -25.07
CA LEU A 759 1.39 8.69 -26.15
C LEU A 759 0.12 7.82 -26.13
N GLY A 760 -0.78 8.05 -25.17
CA GLY A 760 -2.05 7.32 -25.05
C GLY A 760 -1.89 5.82 -24.82
N ALA A 761 -0.83 5.42 -24.11
CA ALA A 761 -0.46 4.04 -23.83
C ALA A 761 -1.63 3.25 -23.22
N PRO A 762 -1.87 2.00 -23.67
CA PRO A 762 -3.03 1.21 -23.27
C PRO A 762 -2.88 0.63 -21.86
N LEU A 763 -4.00 0.13 -21.32
CA LEU A 763 -4.03 -0.73 -20.13
C LEU A 763 -3.08 -1.93 -20.31
N GLU A 764 -2.18 -2.12 -19.35
CA GLU A 764 -1.35 -3.32 -19.30
C GLU A 764 -2.19 -4.50 -18.81
N ARG A 765 -2.24 -5.57 -19.62
CA ARG A 765 -3.13 -6.72 -19.37
C ARG A 765 -2.52 -8.05 -19.88
N PRO A 766 -1.44 -8.55 -19.24
CA PRO A 766 -0.82 -9.81 -19.62
C PRO A 766 -1.79 -10.99 -19.43
N LYS A 767 -1.64 -12.03 -20.26
CA LYS A 767 -2.43 -13.26 -20.15
C LYS A 767 -1.78 -14.21 -19.15
N SER A 768 -2.53 -14.64 -18.14
CA SER A 768 -2.13 -15.72 -17.24
C SER A 768 -2.56 -17.10 -17.74
N TYR A 769 -1.84 -18.13 -17.31
CA TYR A 769 -2.15 -19.54 -17.51
C TYR A 769 -1.96 -20.30 -16.19
N SER A 770 -2.80 -21.30 -15.92
CA SER A 770 -2.55 -22.27 -14.85
C SER A 770 -1.58 -23.35 -15.31
N SER A 771 -0.94 -24.03 -14.38
CA SER A 771 -0.06 -25.18 -14.68
C SER A 771 -0.79 -26.28 -15.45
N GLU A 772 -2.09 -26.48 -15.19
CA GLU A 772 -2.92 -27.44 -15.91
C GLU A 772 -3.24 -27.00 -17.34
N ALA A 773 -3.49 -25.70 -17.55
CA ALA A 773 -3.65 -25.15 -18.91
C ALA A 773 -2.35 -25.30 -19.73
N ILE A 774 -1.18 -25.11 -19.11
CA ILE A 774 0.13 -25.33 -19.73
C ILE A 774 0.30 -26.82 -20.09
N LYS A 775 0.08 -27.75 -19.15
CA LYS A 775 0.14 -29.20 -19.42
C LYS A 775 -0.75 -29.59 -20.59
N LYS A 776 -2.02 -29.19 -20.56
CA LYS A 776 -2.99 -29.47 -21.63
C LYS A 776 -2.60 -28.87 -22.98
N MET A 777 -1.95 -27.70 -22.99
CA MET A 777 -1.47 -27.04 -24.22
C MET A 777 -0.32 -27.79 -24.89
N PHE A 778 0.55 -28.44 -24.11
CA PHE A 778 1.75 -29.12 -24.61
C PHE A 778 1.68 -30.66 -24.60
N ALA A 779 0.62 -31.27 -24.05
CA ALA A 779 0.46 -32.72 -23.94
C ALA A 779 0.63 -33.50 -25.26
N ASN A 780 0.27 -32.89 -26.39
CA ASN A 780 0.36 -33.48 -27.74
C ASN A 780 1.37 -32.74 -28.65
N ARG A 781 2.30 -31.98 -28.08
CA ARG A 781 3.34 -31.24 -28.80
C ARG A 781 4.72 -31.77 -28.40
N SER A 782 5.12 -32.85 -29.07
CA SER A 782 6.47 -33.43 -29.04
C SER A 782 7.49 -32.50 -29.69
#